data_AF-A0A955ATC0-F1
#
_entry.id   AF-A0A955ATC0-F1
#
_cell.length_a   1.000
_cell.length_b   1.000
_cell.length_c   1.000
_cell.angle_alpha   90.00
_cell.angle_beta   90.00
_cell.angle_gamma   90.00
#
_symmetry.space_group_name_H-M   'P 1'
#
loop_
_entity.id
_entity.type
_entity.pdbx_description
1 polymer ?
#
loop_
_entity_poly.entity_id
_entity_poly.type
_entity_poly.pdbx_seq_one_letter_code
_entity_poly.pdbx_strand_id
1 'polypeptide(L)'
;EPFGQNAASNENQPSEEESQDPDEEDDLFGAAYEDVVYRDSTDDGMESSLFDVDSSRNDRLDQVHDHIVGRLSFLNTLAKLRKYAAVAWCVDQSRKPDDVDLTDLFRNAWKHLHGIRQQLHQLMKSVSQHKLSRPTGDVLSMAEFDRQRMIKEMLLEQIILCCVDVVEAMSFVAVAIPDQPENEAIFNALSEEERKTVKFLRAAFVREPVELLSAFDEIYSALNGKPVLYVPLARSGDPNTIIEVRVRQQLIRTLLSWLPRLGMMTEARAIIQLVRRMERSAPVGPGAVTEFDDLFEMGYRNMVKMIIRAKDMNETQDLALRDDSNQESQLVSCLERMTESMLGVWLSHSRTLRLSVLERVKSADEWNALVAFIQTYGADLFTQQFLGLANVRGILYQGVGNWLEQMVEHGDDELRLLQDLDSVISRDDAIRHLTVILEAVVENYPSYRDYNSTTTQSDRGDLLFNLLDFLRLLNNYERVVWNLRPVVLSHELLVRQNCNEAAQMWRRALTERTSDEANLYLRKLSRLQAKYAMRLPTVADRLAERFLRPMVIDRMRALVEPAMNNTAKDAFEILEEETALLMREPSGVGFEPPTWLLALEEEVQRVRLAANHVEEVEIMERLLRPKSLSIAELQAQIDSWTQPESL
;
A
#
# COMPACT_ATOMS: atom_id res chain seq x y z
N GLU A 1 -31.46 50.61 18.46
CA GLU A 1 -31.54 51.11 19.86
C GLU A 1 -30.40 50.51 20.67
N PRO A 2 -29.81 51.30 21.58
CA PRO A 2 -28.38 51.61 21.61
C PRO A 2 -27.72 51.08 22.92
N PHE A 3 -26.42 51.17 23.19
CA PHE A 3 -25.50 52.32 23.35
C PHE A 3 -24.06 51.79 23.29
N GLY A 4 -23.02 52.43 22.72
CA GLY A 4 -22.68 53.86 22.73
C GLY A 4 -21.71 54.14 23.91
N GLN A 5 -20.39 53.95 23.72
CA GLN A 5 -19.38 55.00 23.43
C GLN A 5 -19.23 56.12 24.48
N ASN A 6 -18.01 56.26 25.02
CA ASN A 6 -17.19 57.49 25.05
C ASN A 6 -15.82 57.15 25.67
N ALA A 7 -14.72 57.25 24.90
CA ALA A 7 -13.83 58.42 24.74
C ALA A 7 -12.77 58.47 25.87
N ALA A 8 -11.47 58.74 25.65
CA ALA A 8 -10.79 59.43 24.57
C ALA A 8 -9.26 59.21 24.60
N SER A 9 -8.63 59.37 23.43
CA SER A 9 -7.29 59.98 23.17
C SER A 9 -6.01 59.19 23.49
N ASN A 10 -5.29 58.64 22.50
CA ASN A 10 -4.36 59.23 21.52
C ASN A 10 -2.92 59.43 22.06
N GLU A 11 -1.98 58.69 21.45
CA GLU A 11 -0.60 59.05 21.02
C GLU A 11 0.56 58.13 21.45
N ASN A 12 1.11 57.45 20.42
CA ASN A 12 2.51 57.19 20.07
C ASN A 12 3.59 56.82 21.11
N GLN A 13 4.15 55.62 20.86
CA GLN A 13 5.54 55.11 21.03
C GLN A 13 6.70 56.12 21.20
N PRO A 14 7.81 55.75 21.90
CA PRO A 14 8.87 54.91 21.28
C PRO A 14 9.67 53.91 22.17
N SER A 15 10.20 52.89 21.48
CA SER A 15 11.45 52.08 21.59
C SER A 15 12.18 51.74 22.92
N GLU A 16 12.62 50.47 22.95
CA GLU A 16 13.83 49.85 23.57
C GLU A 16 13.94 49.75 25.10
N GLU A 17 14.08 48.52 25.62
CA GLU A 17 15.20 48.12 26.50
C GLU A 17 15.19 46.60 26.80
N GLU A 18 16.40 46.05 26.81
CA GLU A 18 16.82 44.69 27.17
C GLU A 18 16.58 44.39 28.67
N SER A 19 16.32 43.13 29.01
CA SER A 19 16.53 42.65 30.38
C SER A 19 17.09 41.23 30.40
N GLN A 20 18.28 41.17 30.99
CA GLN A 20 19.17 40.05 31.28
C GLN A 20 18.51 38.95 32.12
N ASP A 21 18.83 37.69 31.82
CA ASP A 21 18.75 36.57 32.77
C ASP A 21 20.05 36.50 33.58
N PRO A 22 19.98 36.52 34.92
CA PRO A 22 20.96 35.88 35.77
C PRO A 22 20.27 34.76 36.58
N ASP A 23 20.84 33.55 36.55
CA ASP A 23 21.36 32.96 37.77
C ASP A 23 22.12 31.67 37.45
N GLU A 24 23.39 31.72 37.86
CA GLU A 24 24.39 30.66 37.91
C GLU A 24 23.94 29.56 38.88
N GLU A 25 23.82 28.32 38.40
CA GLU A 25 23.99 27.13 39.24
C GLU A 25 25.31 26.46 38.88
N ASP A 26 26.31 26.76 39.73
CA ASP A 26 27.54 26.05 40.04
C ASP A 26 27.99 24.90 39.09
N ASP A 27 28.98 25.21 38.26
CA ASP A 27 29.84 24.24 37.58
C ASP A 27 30.71 23.48 38.61
N LEU A 28 30.11 22.47 39.25
CA LEU A 28 30.70 21.59 40.25
C LEU A 28 31.96 20.83 39.76
N PHE A 29 32.32 20.93 38.48
CA PHE A 29 33.47 20.25 37.87
C PHE A 29 34.60 21.19 37.40
N GLY A 30 34.44 22.51 37.49
CA GLY A 30 35.44 23.50 37.04
C GLY A 30 36.78 23.39 37.78
N ALA A 31 36.76 23.04 39.07
CA ALA A 31 37.97 22.94 39.91
C ALA A 31 38.94 21.82 39.49
N ALA A 32 38.52 20.87 38.65
CA ALA A 32 39.42 19.81 38.15
C ALA A 32 40.32 20.27 36.99
N TYR A 33 40.05 21.43 36.40
CA TYR A 33 40.74 21.93 35.20
C TYR A 33 41.31 23.35 35.32
N GLU A 34 41.20 24.01 36.48
CA GLU A 34 41.63 25.41 36.69
C GLU A 34 43.12 25.66 36.43
N ASP A 35 43.98 24.64 36.46
CA ASP A 35 45.44 24.78 36.25
C ASP A 35 45.99 23.96 35.05
N VAL A 36 45.13 23.43 34.17
CA VAL A 36 45.60 22.71 32.97
C VAL A 36 45.62 23.65 31.77
N VAL A 37 46.74 24.34 31.57
CA VAL A 37 46.98 25.07 30.32
C VAL A 37 47.38 24.05 29.24
N TYR A 38 46.43 23.72 28.36
CA TYR A 38 46.75 22.99 27.13
C TYR A 38 47.72 23.84 26.30
N ARG A 39 48.93 23.32 26.10
CA ARG A 39 49.95 23.95 25.26
C ARG A 39 49.90 23.27 23.91
N ASP A 40 49.32 23.97 22.94
CA ASP A 40 49.31 23.54 21.54
C ASP A 40 50.75 23.30 21.07
N SER A 41 51.05 22.04 20.72
CA SER A 41 52.37 21.63 20.22
C SER A 41 52.46 21.70 18.69
N THR A 42 51.39 22.12 18.03
CA THR A 42 51.23 22.18 16.59
C THR A 42 50.82 23.61 16.23
N ASP A 43 51.81 24.50 16.16
CA ASP A 43 51.67 25.91 15.75
C ASP A 43 51.26 26.03 14.27
N ASP A 44 50.06 25.55 13.94
CA ASP A 44 49.49 25.52 12.59
C ASP A 44 48.26 26.43 12.43
N GLY A 45 47.83 27.10 13.52
CA GLY A 45 46.81 28.13 13.49
C GLY A 45 45.38 27.61 13.25
N MET A 46 45.11 26.34 13.52
CA MET A 46 43.77 25.75 13.45
C MET A 46 43.24 25.40 14.85
N GLU A 47 42.35 26.24 15.39
CA GLU A 47 41.50 25.85 16.52
C GLU A 47 40.45 24.84 16.04
N SER A 48 40.70 23.54 16.24
CA SER A 48 39.75 22.48 15.88
C SER A 48 39.19 21.82 17.13
N SER A 49 37.87 21.81 17.25
CA SER A 49 37.13 20.93 18.15
C SER A 49 37.36 19.48 17.71
N LEU A 50 38.01 18.67 18.55
CA LEU A 50 38.10 17.23 18.34
C LEU A 50 36.68 16.65 18.24
N PHE A 51 36.41 15.95 17.13
CA PHE A 51 35.12 15.41 16.66
C PHE A 51 34.25 16.32 15.79
N ASP A 52 34.74 16.66 14.59
CA ASP A 52 33.86 16.78 13.42
C ASP A 52 34.43 15.96 12.26
N VAL A 53 34.02 14.69 12.21
CA VAL A 53 34.24 13.85 11.02
C VAL A 53 33.16 14.21 10.02
N ASP A 54 33.45 15.15 9.14
CA ASP A 54 32.85 15.36 7.81
C ASP A 54 31.30 15.27 7.73
N SER A 55 30.58 15.76 8.74
CA SER A 55 29.11 15.81 8.78
C SER A 55 28.50 16.72 7.69
N SER A 56 29.30 17.65 7.15
CA SER A 56 28.87 18.66 6.16
C SER A 56 28.44 18.13 4.78
N ARG A 57 28.82 16.90 4.41
CA ARG A 57 28.34 16.25 3.18
C ARG A 57 27.00 15.55 3.36
N ASN A 58 26.67 15.13 4.59
CA ASN A 58 25.55 14.25 4.89
C ASN A 58 24.19 14.97 4.91
N ASP A 59 24.15 16.27 5.19
CA ASP A 59 22.90 17.04 5.22
C ASP A 59 22.42 17.52 3.84
N ARG A 60 23.26 17.40 2.79
CA ARG A 60 22.95 18.02 1.48
C ARG A 60 21.80 17.32 0.74
N LEU A 61 21.73 15.99 0.80
CA LEU A 61 20.68 15.24 0.10
C LEU A 61 19.33 15.40 0.81
N ASP A 62 19.34 15.42 2.15
CA ASP A 62 18.15 15.63 3.00
C ASP A 62 17.53 17.02 2.74
N GLN A 63 18.33 18.08 2.78
CA GLN A 63 17.86 19.44 2.51
C GLN A 63 17.29 19.61 1.09
N VAL A 64 17.95 18.99 0.10
CA VAL A 64 17.49 19.02 -1.30
C VAL A 64 16.20 18.22 -1.47
N HIS A 65 16.08 17.06 -0.80
CA HIS A 65 14.87 16.26 -0.78
C HIS A 65 13.68 17.09 -0.29
N ASP A 66 13.78 17.71 0.89
CA ASP A 66 12.66 18.42 1.51
C ASP A 66 12.17 19.61 0.67
N HIS A 67 13.11 20.38 0.10
CA HIS A 67 12.78 21.51 -0.77
C HIS A 67 12.07 21.08 -2.06
N ILE A 68 12.50 19.98 -2.68
CA ILE A 68 11.89 19.48 -3.92
C ILE A 68 10.52 18.87 -3.63
N VAL A 69 10.39 18.06 -2.57
CA VAL A 69 9.15 17.39 -2.20
C VAL A 69 8.02 18.39 -1.96
N GLY A 70 8.29 19.51 -1.27
CA GLY A 70 7.30 20.58 -1.08
C GLY A 70 6.76 21.14 -2.41
N ARG A 71 7.63 21.32 -3.42
CA ARG A 71 7.23 21.80 -4.75
C ARG A 71 6.47 20.75 -5.55
N LEU A 72 6.85 19.48 -5.45
CA LEU A 72 6.13 18.36 -6.09
C LEU A 72 4.72 18.24 -5.52
N SER A 73 4.56 18.37 -4.20
CA SER A 73 3.24 18.37 -3.54
C SER A 73 2.33 19.50 -4.05
N PHE A 74 2.88 20.70 -4.26
CA PHE A 74 2.15 21.81 -4.88
C PHE A 74 1.70 21.48 -6.31
N LEU A 75 2.59 20.93 -7.14
CA LEU A 75 2.27 20.54 -8.52
C LEU A 75 1.20 19.46 -8.57
N ASN A 76 1.26 18.47 -7.68
CA ASN A 76 0.24 17.43 -7.56
C ASN A 76 -1.13 18.04 -7.21
N THR A 77 -1.17 18.90 -6.18
CA THR A 77 -2.40 19.60 -5.79
C THR A 77 -2.99 20.41 -6.95
N LEU A 78 -2.15 21.13 -7.71
CA LEU A 78 -2.57 21.87 -8.88
C LEU A 78 -3.15 20.97 -9.99
N ALA A 79 -2.53 19.81 -10.23
CA ALA A 79 -3.01 18.82 -11.20
C ALA A 79 -4.40 18.28 -10.80
N LYS A 80 -4.58 17.92 -9.52
CA LYS A 80 -5.87 17.46 -8.98
C LYS A 80 -6.97 18.51 -9.12
N LEU A 81 -6.71 19.76 -8.74
CA LEU A 81 -7.68 20.85 -8.85
C LEU A 81 -8.12 21.09 -10.32
N ARG A 82 -7.18 21.03 -11.26
CA ARG A 82 -7.49 21.16 -12.70
C ARG A 82 -8.30 19.98 -13.22
N LYS A 83 -8.01 18.76 -12.75
CA LYS A 83 -8.84 17.58 -13.03
C LYS A 83 -10.28 17.79 -12.57
N TYR A 84 -10.48 18.22 -11.32
CA TYR A 84 -11.83 18.46 -10.79
C TYR A 84 -12.57 19.55 -11.55
N ALA A 85 -11.89 20.66 -11.88
CA ALA A 85 -12.49 21.74 -12.66
C ALA A 85 -12.96 21.26 -14.04
N ALA A 86 -12.14 20.44 -14.72
CA ALA A 86 -12.50 19.88 -16.02
C ALA A 86 -13.70 18.93 -15.93
N VAL A 87 -13.74 18.05 -14.91
CA VAL A 87 -14.84 17.10 -14.71
C VAL A 87 -16.13 17.84 -14.34
N ALA A 88 -16.07 18.79 -13.41
CA ALA A 88 -17.21 19.60 -12.99
C ALA A 88 -17.82 20.36 -14.19
N TRP A 89 -16.98 20.93 -15.04
CA TRP A 89 -17.40 21.56 -16.29
C TRP A 89 -18.08 20.60 -17.27
N CYS A 90 -17.61 19.36 -17.38
CA CYS A 90 -18.19 18.37 -18.29
C CYS A 90 -19.54 17.82 -17.80
N VAL A 91 -19.75 17.79 -16.49
CA VAL A 91 -21.01 17.31 -15.87
C VAL A 91 -22.06 18.42 -15.79
N ASP A 92 -21.66 19.69 -15.88
CA ASP A 92 -22.57 20.83 -15.80
C ASP A 92 -23.53 20.89 -17.00
N GLN A 93 -24.81 20.58 -16.75
CA GLN A 93 -25.88 20.61 -17.75
C GLN A 93 -26.24 22.03 -18.20
N SER A 94 -25.81 23.06 -17.47
CA SER A 94 -26.02 24.47 -17.81
C SER A 94 -24.90 25.05 -18.69
N ARG A 95 -23.88 24.24 -19.01
CA ARG A 95 -22.75 24.62 -19.87
C ARG A 95 -23.24 25.17 -21.21
N LYS A 96 -22.63 26.29 -21.61
CA LYS A 96 -22.63 26.75 -23.01
C LYS A 96 -21.42 26.13 -23.71
N PRO A 97 -21.61 25.26 -24.72
CA PRO A 97 -20.49 24.61 -25.41
C PRO A 97 -19.49 25.60 -26.03
N ASP A 98 -19.99 26.78 -26.41
CA ASP A 98 -19.27 27.83 -27.13
C ASP A 98 -18.72 28.94 -26.21
N ASP A 99 -18.54 28.67 -24.92
CA ASP A 99 -17.85 29.62 -24.02
C ASP A 99 -16.34 29.64 -24.34
N VAL A 100 -15.97 30.60 -25.20
CA VAL A 100 -14.62 30.76 -25.74
C VAL A 100 -13.60 31.01 -24.62
N ASP A 101 -13.96 31.82 -23.63
CA ASP A 101 -13.05 32.21 -22.54
C ASP A 101 -12.65 31.00 -21.67
N LEU A 102 -13.64 30.16 -21.31
CA LEU A 102 -13.38 28.93 -20.54
C LEU A 102 -12.65 27.87 -21.36
N THR A 103 -12.94 27.76 -22.65
CA THR A 103 -12.22 26.85 -23.55
C THR A 103 -10.74 27.22 -23.68
N ASP A 104 -10.44 28.51 -23.79
CA ASP A 104 -9.06 29.02 -23.80
C ASP A 104 -8.33 28.80 -22.48
N LEU A 105 -9.03 28.90 -21.34
CA LEU A 105 -8.47 28.55 -20.03
C LEU A 105 -8.05 27.08 -19.96
N PHE A 106 -8.88 26.14 -20.42
CA PHE A 106 -8.52 24.72 -20.47
C PHE A 106 -7.37 24.44 -21.44
N ARG A 107 -7.34 25.10 -22.61
CA ARG A 107 -6.23 25.04 -23.57
C ARG A 107 -4.91 25.48 -22.93
N ASN A 108 -4.91 26.60 -22.22
CA ASN A 108 -3.73 27.12 -21.53
C ASN A 108 -3.31 26.23 -20.36
N ALA A 109 -4.28 25.71 -19.59
CA ALA A 109 -4.03 24.77 -18.50
C ALA A 109 -3.36 23.48 -19.02
N TRP A 110 -3.83 22.94 -20.14
CA TRP A 110 -3.25 21.76 -20.78
C TRP A 110 -1.82 22.03 -21.25
N LYS A 111 -1.57 23.15 -21.94
CA LYS A 111 -0.21 23.52 -22.39
C LYS A 111 0.76 23.66 -21.22
N HIS A 112 0.31 24.23 -20.10
CA HIS A 112 1.11 24.33 -18.88
C HIS A 112 1.44 22.96 -18.28
N LEU A 113 0.45 22.05 -18.17
CA LEU A 113 0.69 20.69 -17.69
C LEU A 113 1.66 19.92 -18.61
N HIS A 114 1.52 20.09 -19.92
CA HIS A 114 2.44 19.49 -20.88
C HIS A 114 3.89 19.97 -20.67
N GLY A 115 4.09 21.26 -20.40
CA GLY A 115 5.40 21.82 -20.04
C GLY A 115 5.96 21.26 -18.73
N ILE A 116 5.12 21.16 -17.69
CA ILE A 116 5.50 20.54 -16.41
C ILE A 116 5.93 19.09 -16.62
N ARG A 117 5.18 18.31 -17.40
CA ARG A 117 5.53 16.91 -17.71
C ARG A 117 6.95 16.81 -18.26
N GLN A 118 7.33 17.67 -19.21
CA GLN A 118 8.68 17.67 -19.80
C GLN A 118 9.76 18.01 -18.76
N GLN A 119 9.52 18.99 -17.89
CA GLN A 119 10.45 19.39 -16.83
C GLN A 119 10.61 18.30 -15.75
N LEU A 120 9.53 17.63 -15.37
CA LEU A 120 9.59 16.52 -14.42
C LEU A 120 10.39 15.32 -14.96
N HIS A 121 10.28 15.01 -16.25
CA HIS A 121 11.12 13.98 -16.88
C HIS A 121 12.61 14.36 -16.85
N GLN A 122 12.94 15.63 -17.05
CA GLN A 122 14.32 16.12 -16.92
C GLN A 122 14.83 16.01 -15.48
N LEU A 123 14.01 16.40 -14.49
CA LEU A 123 14.33 16.29 -13.07
C LEU A 123 14.56 14.82 -12.67
N MET A 124 13.66 13.93 -13.05
CA MET A 124 13.77 12.48 -12.81
C MET A 124 15.10 11.93 -13.34
N LYS A 125 15.46 12.28 -14.58
CA LYS A 125 16.72 11.86 -15.20
C LYS A 125 17.95 12.39 -14.43
N SER A 126 17.89 13.63 -13.94
CA SER A 126 18.98 14.22 -13.15
C SER A 126 19.16 13.50 -11.82
N VAL A 127 18.08 13.18 -11.11
CA VAL A 127 18.15 12.50 -9.81
C VAL A 127 18.58 11.04 -9.99
N SER A 128 18.08 10.34 -11.00
CA SER A 128 18.42 8.93 -11.22
C SER A 128 19.90 8.72 -11.49
N GLN A 129 20.53 9.63 -12.22
CA GLN A 129 21.96 9.60 -12.59
C GLN A 129 22.92 9.96 -11.44
N HIS A 130 22.41 10.48 -10.31
CA HIS A 130 23.24 10.81 -9.15
C HIS A 130 23.81 9.55 -8.48
N LYS A 131 25.14 9.43 -8.35
CA LYS A 131 25.79 8.24 -7.76
C LYS A 131 26.05 8.43 -6.27
N LEU A 132 25.66 7.44 -5.47
CA LEU A 132 25.98 7.36 -4.04
C LEU A 132 27.36 6.75 -3.83
N SER A 133 28.01 7.10 -2.71
CA SER A 133 29.28 6.50 -2.28
C SER A 133 29.10 5.01 -1.94
N ARG A 134 30.13 4.17 -2.16
CA ARG A 134 30.04 2.72 -1.83
C ARG A 134 30.36 2.49 -0.35
N PRO A 135 29.64 1.59 0.35
CA PRO A 135 29.94 1.26 1.74
C PRO A 135 31.21 0.40 1.84
N THR A 136 31.97 0.58 2.93
CA THR A 136 32.92 -0.40 3.46
C THR A 136 32.14 -1.45 4.25
N GLY A 137 32.54 -2.73 4.24
CA GLY A 137 31.78 -3.89 4.78
C GLY A 137 31.37 -3.87 6.26
N ASP A 138 31.66 -2.79 6.99
CA ASP A 138 31.29 -2.57 8.39
C ASP A 138 29.81 -2.20 8.58
N VAL A 139 29.26 -2.55 9.75
CA VAL A 139 27.84 -2.37 10.09
C VAL A 139 27.39 -0.91 10.05
N LEU A 140 28.22 0.04 10.52
CA LEU A 140 27.86 1.47 10.54
C LEU A 140 27.85 2.07 9.13
N SER A 141 28.86 1.73 8.34
CA SER A 141 28.94 2.14 6.93
C SER A 141 27.78 1.58 6.09
N MET A 142 27.36 0.33 6.36
CA MET A 142 26.17 -0.26 5.74
C MET A 142 24.89 0.49 6.11
N ALA A 143 24.74 0.89 7.37
CA ALA A 143 23.58 1.65 7.83
C ALA A 143 23.49 3.05 7.20
N GLU A 144 24.61 3.76 7.09
CA GLU A 144 24.66 5.11 6.48
C GLU A 144 24.37 5.07 4.97
N PHE A 145 24.94 4.10 4.27
CA PHE A 145 24.65 3.89 2.86
C PHE A 145 23.16 3.58 2.63
N ASP A 146 22.55 2.75 3.48
CA ASP A 146 21.12 2.44 3.41
C ASP A 146 20.27 3.71 3.58
N ARG A 147 20.62 4.58 4.54
CA ARG A 147 19.95 5.87 4.76
C ARG A 147 19.96 6.76 3.51
N GLN A 148 21.15 7.04 2.94
CA GLN A 148 21.28 7.90 1.75
C GLN A 148 20.56 7.32 0.53
N ARG A 149 20.60 5.99 0.38
CA ARG A 149 19.87 5.27 -0.66
C ARG A 149 18.37 5.47 -0.53
N MET A 150 17.81 5.29 0.68
CA MET A 150 16.38 5.45 0.93
C MET A 150 15.89 6.86 0.56
N ILE A 151 16.63 7.91 0.91
CA ILE A 151 16.25 9.30 0.59
C ILE A 151 16.22 9.54 -0.94
N LYS A 152 17.24 9.06 -1.67
CA LYS A 152 17.27 9.17 -3.13
C LYS A 152 16.11 8.41 -3.77
N GLU A 153 15.82 7.20 -3.31
CA GLU A 153 14.70 6.39 -3.79
C GLU A 153 13.35 7.08 -3.50
N MET A 154 13.15 7.63 -2.30
CA MET A 154 11.96 8.39 -1.93
C MET A 154 11.77 9.62 -2.84
N LEU A 155 12.83 10.38 -3.13
CA LEU A 155 12.74 11.53 -4.03
C LEU A 155 12.31 11.12 -5.44
N LEU A 156 12.91 10.06 -6.00
CA LEU A 156 12.53 9.53 -7.31
C LEU A 156 11.07 9.07 -7.33
N GLU A 157 10.63 8.39 -6.27
CA GLU A 157 9.26 7.92 -6.12
C GLU A 157 8.26 9.10 -6.15
N GLN A 158 8.55 10.18 -5.43
CA GLN A 158 7.72 11.40 -5.44
C GLN A 158 7.67 12.09 -6.81
N ILE A 159 8.79 12.11 -7.55
CA ILE A 159 8.82 12.65 -8.91
C ILE A 159 7.97 11.80 -9.85
N ILE A 160 8.07 10.46 -9.76
CA ILE A 160 7.27 9.53 -10.56
C ILE A 160 5.78 9.72 -10.28
N LEU A 161 5.38 9.80 -9.01
CA LEU A 161 3.98 10.06 -8.63
C LEU A 161 3.46 11.37 -9.24
N CYS A 162 4.23 12.45 -9.11
CA CYS A 162 3.86 13.74 -9.71
C CYS A 162 3.76 13.68 -11.25
N CYS A 163 4.62 12.91 -11.92
CA CYS A 163 4.51 12.68 -13.37
C CYS A 163 3.18 12.00 -13.75
N VAL A 164 2.80 10.96 -13.01
CA VAL A 164 1.56 10.20 -13.23
C VAL A 164 0.34 11.11 -13.04
N ASP A 165 0.29 11.87 -11.94
CA ASP A 165 -0.80 12.79 -11.63
C ASP A 165 -0.96 13.91 -12.68
N VAL A 166 0.16 14.43 -13.20
CA VAL A 166 0.16 15.43 -14.27
C VAL A 166 -0.38 14.85 -15.58
N VAL A 167 0.01 13.63 -15.95
CA VAL A 167 -0.47 12.95 -17.17
C VAL A 167 -1.97 12.62 -17.06
N GLU A 168 -2.42 12.15 -15.89
CA GLU A 168 -3.84 11.94 -15.64
C GLU A 168 -4.62 13.25 -15.78
N ALA A 169 -4.18 14.32 -15.11
CA ALA A 169 -4.83 15.63 -15.20
C ALA A 169 -4.85 16.17 -16.64
N MET A 170 -3.80 15.95 -17.44
CA MET A 170 -3.80 16.31 -18.86
C MET A 170 -4.92 15.62 -19.64
N SER A 171 -5.16 14.33 -19.39
CA SER A 171 -6.25 13.58 -20.03
C SER A 171 -7.61 14.15 -19.63
N PHE A 172 -7.85 14.41 -18.34
CA PHE A 172 -9.11 14.99 -17.88
C PHE A 172 -9.34 16.42 -18.39
N VAL A 173 -8.31 17.26 -18.42
CA VAL A 173 -8.42 18.62 -18.99
C VAL A 173 -8.73 18.56 -20.49
N ALA A 174 -8.15 17.60 -21.22
CA ALA A 174 -8.43 17.42 -22.65
C ALA A 174 -9.89 17.02 -22.93
N VAL A 175 -10.58 16.39 -21.99
CA VAL A 175 -12.02 16.08 -22.11
C VAL A 175 -12.87 17.35 -22.23
N ALA A 176 -12.50 18.42 -21.53
CA ALA A 176 -13.20 19.70 -21.54
C ALA A 176 -13.00 20.51 -22.85
N ILE A 177 -11.95 20.22 -23.60
CA ILE A 177 -11.56 20.92 -24.84
C ILE A 177 -12.33 20.32 -26.04
N PRO A 178 -12.99 21.13 -26.90
CA PRO A 178 -13.67 20.64 -28.10
C PRO A 178 -12.71 19.99 -29.11
N ASP A 179 -13.15 18.89 -29.73
CA ASP A 179 -12.42 18.22 -30.82
C ASP A 179 -12.66 18.95 -32.15
N GLN A 180 -11.90 20.02 -32.36
CA GLN A 180 -11.97 20.89 -33.52
C GLN A 180 -10.57 21.05 -34.14
N PRO A 181 -10.45 21.40 -35.44
CA PRO A 181 -9.17 21.51 -36.13
C PRO A 181 -8.14 22.41 -35.44
N GLU A 182 -8.60 23.48 -34.79
CA GLU A 182 -7.76 24.40 -34.01
C GLU A 182 -7.09 23.76 -32.78
N ASN A 183 -7.62 22.65 -32.28
CA ASN A 183 -7.11 21.92 -31.11
C ASN A 183 -6.36 20.63 -31.50
N GLU A 184 -6.19 20.35 -32.79
CA GLU A 184 -5.59 19.09 -33.28
C GLU A 184 -4.19 18.85 -32.70
N ALA A 185 -3.39 19.91 -32.52
CA ALA A 185 -2.06 19.81 -31.92
C ALA A 185 -2.06 19.25 -30.48
N ILE A 186 -3.12 19.51 -29.71
CA ILE A 186 -3.28 19.00 -28.33
C ILE A 186 -3.52 17.49 -28.38
N PHE A 187 -4.47 17.03 -29.20
CA PHE A 187 -4.81 15.61 -29.30
C PHE A 187 -3.71 14.79 -30.00
N ASN A 188 -2.93 15.39 -30.89
CA ASN A 188 -1.76 14.77 -31.52
C ASN A 188 -0.59 14.58 -30.54
N ALA A 189 -0.50 15.42 -29.52
CA ALA A 189 0.53 15.31 -28.49
C ALA A 189 0.19 14.28 -27.39
N LEU A 190 -1.05 13.79 -27.36
CA LEU A 190 -1.46 12.67 -26.50
C LEU A 190 -1.03 11.32 -27.09
N SER A 191 -0.71 10.37 -26.22
CA SER A 191 -0.52 8.97 -26.60
C SER A 191 -1.82 8.34 -27.11
N GLU A 192 -1.71 7.16 -27.73
CA GLU A 192 -2.91 6.42 -28.16
C GLU A 192 -3.83 6.07 -26.99
N GLU A 193 -3.26 5.59 -25.87
CA GLU A 193 -4.00 5.24 -24.65
C GLU A 193 -4.70 6.48 -24.05
N GLU A 194 -4.01 7.62 -24.01
CA GLU A 194 -4.57 8.89 -23.53
C GLU A 194 -5.72 9.39 -24.44
N ARG A 195 -5.58 9.30 -25.77
CA ARG A 195 -6.67 9.66 -26.69
C ARG A 195 -7.91 8.79 -26.51
N LYS A 196 -7.74 7.47 -26.37
CA LYS A 196 -8.86 6.55 -26.13
C LYS A 196 -9.51 6.82 -24.77
N THR A 197 -8.71 7.15 -23.76
CA THR A 197 -9.19 7.59 -22.43
C THR A 197 -10.09 8.81 -22.54
N VAL A 198 -9.64 9.86 -23.25
CA VAL A 198 -10.44 11.08 -23.46
C VAL A 198 -11.78 10.75 -24.13
N LYS A 199 -11.77 9.88 -25.16
CA LYS A 199 -13.00 9.45 -25.85
C LYS A 199 -13.97 8.72 -24.92
N PHE A 200 -13.48 7.77 -24.11
CA PHE A 200 -14.31 7.07 -23.14
C PHE A 200 -14.87 8.00 -22.06
N LEU A 201 -14.05 8.90 -21.50
CA LEU A 201 -14.50 9.85 -20.49
C LEU A 201 -15.62 10.74 -21.04
N ARG A 202 -15.49 11.23 -22.28
CA ARG A 202 -16.57 11.98 -22.97
C ARG A 202 -17.84 11.14 -23.08
N ALA A 203 -17.74 9.90 -23.58
CA ALA A 203 -18.89 9.01 -23.70
C ALA A 203 -19.54 8.70 -22.35
N ALA A 204 -18.75 8.55 -21.28
CA ALA A 204 -19.22 8.32 -19.92
C ALA A 204 -20.00 9.51 -19.33
N PHE A 205 -19.64 10.74 -19.71
CA PHE A 205 -20.39 11.93 -19.32
C PHE A 205 -21.72 12.09 -20.08
N VAL A 206 -21.73 11.79 -21.38
CA VAL A 206 -22.95 11.87 -22.21
C VAL A 206 -23.93 10.73 -21.89
N ARG A 207 -23.40 9.53 -21.57
CA ARG A 207 -24.15 8.30 -21.22
C ARG A 207 -24.97 7.69 -22.36
N GLU A 208 -24.55 7.90 -23.59
CA GLU A 208 -25.11 7.16 -24.73
C GLU A 208 -24.59 5.72 -24.73
N PRO A 209 -25.45 4.69 -24.57
CA PRO A 209 -25.00 3.31 -24.35
C PRO A 209 -24.13 2.75 -25.48
N VAL A 210 -24.49 3.04 -26.73
CA VAL A 210 -23.77 2.53 -27.92
C VAL A 210 -22.39 3.17 -28.03
N GLU A 211 -22.30 4.49 -27.84
CA GLU A 211 -21.02 5.21 -27.88
C GLU A 211 -20.11 4.81 -26.72
N LEU A 212 -20.69 4.63 -25.53
CA LEU A 212 -19.95 4.21 -24.33
C LEU A 212 -19.37 2.80 -24.49
N LEU A 213 -20.15 1.84 -24.99
CA LEU A 213 -19.66 0.49 -25.29
C LEU A 213 -18.58 0.51 -26.38
N SER A 214 -18.80 1.26 -27.47
CA SER A 214 -17.79 1.39 -28.52
C SER A 214 -16.48 2.02 -28.01
N ALA A 215 -16.58 3.04 -27.14
CA ALA A 215 -15.40 3.66 -26.54
C ALA A 215 -14.70 2.73 -25.54
N PHE A 216 -15.45 1.89 -24.82
CA PHE A 216 -14.90 0.85 -23.97
C PHE A 216 -14.11 -0.19 -24.78
N ASP A 217 -14.67 -0.70 -25.88
CA ASP A 217 -13.99 -1.68 -26.74
C ASP A 217 -12.66 -1.14 -27.29
N GLU A 218 -12.62 0.15 -27.66
CA GLU A 218 -11.39 0.81 -28.11
C GLU A 218 -10.33 0.89 -27.01
N ILE A 219 -10.70 1.23 -25.78
CA ILE A 219 -9.77 1.24 -24.63
C ILE A 219 -9.30 -0.18 -24.31
N TYR A 220 -10.22 -1.14 -24.26
CA TYR A 220 -9.89 -2.53 -23.98
C TYR A 220 -8.86 -3.07 -24.97
N SER A 221 -9.07 -2.79 -26.27
CA SER A 221 -8.12 -3.14 -27.33
C SER A 221 -6.77 -2.43 -27.17
N ALA A 222 -6.77 -1.13 -26.83
CA ALA A 222 -5.55 -0.35 -26.64
C ALA A 222 -4.70 -0.82 -25.44
N LEU A 223 -5.36 -1.30 -24.38
CA LEU A 223 -4.70 -1.86 -23.19
C LEU A 223 -4.18 -3.29 -23.42
N ASN A 224 -4.84 -4.05 -24.28
CA ASN A 224 -4.52 -5.46 -24.47
C ASN A 224 -3.08 -5.68 -24.97
N GLY A 225 -2.35 -6.57 -24.29
CA GLY A 225 -0.96 -6.89 -24.60
C GLY A 225 0.08 -5.87 -24.12
N LYS A 226 -0.33 -4.77 -23.46
CA LYS A 226 0.61 -3.81 -22.87
C LYS A 226 1.14 -4.30 -21.51
N PRO A 227 2.35 -3.88 -21.09
CA PRO A 227 2.87 -4.23 -19.77
C PRO A 227 2.07 -3.50 -18.67
N VAL A 228 1.73 -4.23 -17.61
CA VAL A 228 1.10 -3.68 -16.38
C VAL A 228 2.02 -3.83 -15.15
N LEU A 229 3.13 -4.54 -15.31
CA LEU A 229 4.14 -4.75 -14.28
C LEU A 229 5.35 -3.86 -14.54
N TYR A 230 6.03 -3.48 -13.47
CA TYR A 230 7.32 -2.80 -13.50
C TYR A 230 8.23 -3.36 -12.41
N VAL A 231 9.54 -3.13 -12.55
CA VAL A 231 10.50 -3.40 -11.47
C VAL A 231 10.56 -2.15 -10.59
N PRO A 232 10.36 -2.23 -9.26
CA PRO A 232 10.49 -1.07 -8.38
C PRO A 232 11.90 -0.46 -8.37
N LEU A 233 12.02 0.80 -7.97
CA LEU A 233 13.31 1.49 -7.85
C LEU A 233 14.29 0.76 -6.93
N ALA A 234 13.80 0.21 -5.81
CA ALA A 234 14.59 -0.58 -4.86
C ALA A 234 15.23 -1.84 -5.50
N ARG A 235 14.71 -2.28 -6.64
CA ARG A 235 15.23 -3.42 -7.43
C ARG A 235 15.83 -2.97 -8.77
N SER A 236 16.29 -1.72 -8.84
CA SER A 236 16.93 -1.12 -10.02
C SER A 236 16.03 -1.00 -11.26
N GLY A 237 14.73 -0.78 -11.07
CA GLY A 237 13.82 -0.48 -12.18
C GLY A 237 14.12 0.83 -12.90
N ASP A 238 13.85 0.88 -14.21
CA ASP A 238 13.98 2.11 -15.01
C ASP A 238 12.82 3.08 -14.73
N PRO A 239 13.09 4.32 -14.26
CA PRO A 239 12.04 5.28 -13.91
C PRO A 239 11.06 5.62 -15.05
N ASN A 240 11.50 5.64 -16.32
CA ASN A 240 10.59 5.94 -17.44
C ASN A 240 9.58 4.82 -17.63
N THR A 241 10.06 3.58 -17.61
CA THR A 241 9.21 2.37 -17.68
C THR A 241 8.20 2.35 -16.53
N ILE A 242 8.62 2.75 -15.31
CA ILE A 242 7.71 2.85 -14.16
C ILE A 242 6.61 3.88 -14.42
N ILE A 243 6.93 5.07 -14.93
CA ILE A 243 5.92 6.09 -15.27
C ILE A 243 4.92 5.55 -16.30
N GLU A 244 5.39 4.96 -17.41
CA GLU A 244 4.52 4.45 -18.46
C GLU A 244 3.53 3.40 -17.94
N VAL A 245 4.02 2.48 -17.09
CA VAL A 245 3.19 1.45 -16.49
C VAL A 245 2.22 2.04 -15.46
N ARG A 246 2.65 2.97 -14.62
CA ARG A 246 1.79 3.59 -13.60
C ARG A 246 0.71 4.49 -14.18
N VAL A 247 0.99 5.22 -15.27
CA VAL A 247 -0.04 5.95 -16.02
C VAL A 247 -1.13 4.99 -16.50
N ARG A 248 -0.73 3.84 -17.03
CA ARG A 248 -1.68 2.79 -17.46
C ARG A 248 -2.45 2.20 -16.28
N GLN A 249 -1.79 1.93 -15.16
CA GLN A 249 -2.47 1.48 -13.95
C GLN A 249 -3.48 2.51 -13.45
N GLN A 250 -3.17 3.80 -13.50
CA GLN A 250 -4.08 4.87 -13.11
C GLN A 250 -5.31 4.95 -14.03
N LEU A 251 -5.13 4.75 -15.33
CA LEU A 251 -6.23 4.58 -16.27
C LEU A 251 -7.12 3.39 -15.88
N ILE A 252 -6.51 2.23 -15.60
CA ILE A 252 -7.26 1.02 -15.18
C ILE A 252 -8.00 1.28 -13.87
N ARG A 253 -7.39 1.96 -12.88
CA ARG A 253 -8.03 2.38 -11.62
C ARG A 253 -9.25 3.28 -11.88
N THR A 254 -9.13 4.22 -12.83
CA THR A 254 -10.26 5.06 -13.26
C THR A 254 -11.39 4.23 -13.89
N LEU A 255 -11.08 3.27 -14.77
CA LEU A 255 -12.08 2.39 -15.37
C LEU A 255 -12.78 1.53 -14.32
N LEU A 256 -12.03 0.91 -13.41
CA LEU A 256 -12.56 0.03 -12.37
C LEU A 256 -13.40 0.76 -11.31
N SER A 257 -13.16 2.06 -11.12
CA SER A 257 -14.01 2.90 -10.27
C SER A 257 -15.27 3.39 -11.00
N TRP A 258 -15.21 3.62 -12.32
CA TRP A 258 -16.32 4.22 -13.08
C TRP A 258 -17.27 3.20 -13.71
N LEU A 259 -16.76 2.10 -14.27
CA LEU A 259 -17.57 1.12 -15.00
C LEU A 259 -18.72 0.54 -14.15
N PRO A 260 -18.51 0.10 -12.88
CA PRO A 260 -19.62 -0.36 -12.04
C PRO A 260 -20.66 0.74 -11.80
N ARG A 261 -20.23 1.99 -11.60
CA ARG A 261 -21.12 3.15 -11.40
C ARG A 261 -21.92 3.48 -12.65
N LEU A 262 -21.40 3.20 -13.84
CA LEU A 262 -22.12 3.35 -15.11
C LEU A 262 -23.08 2.17 -15.37
N GLY A 263 -23.10 1.16 -14.48
CA GLY A 263 -23.92 -0.04 -14.60
C GLY A 263 -23.34 -1.10 -15.53
N MET A 264 -22.03 -1.02 -15.80
CA MET A 264 -21.27 -1.87 -16.72
C MET A 264 -20.46 -2.92 -15.92
N MET A 265 -21.15 -3.88 -15.30
CA MET A 265 -20.52 -4.84 -14.38
C MET A 265 -19.71 -5.89 -15.15
N THR A 266 -20.21 -6.30 -16.32
CA THR A 266 -19.53 -7.26 -17.19
C THR A 266 -18.21 -6.69 -17.72
N GLU A 267 -18.21 -5.41 -18.09
CA GLU A 267 -17.03 -4.70 -18.59
C GLU A 267 -16.01 -4.46 -17.46
N ALA A 268 -16.48 -4.14 -16.25
CA ALA A 268 -15.61 -4.06 -15.07
C ALA A 268 -14.90 -5.40 -14.81
N ARG A 269 -15.64 -6.52 -14.87
CA ARG A 269 -15.06 -7.88 -14.79
C ARG A 269 -14.07 -8.15 -15.93
N ALA A 270 -14.40 -7.75 -17.15
CA ALA A 270 -13.52 -7.92 -18.32
C ALA A 270 -12.18 -7.18 -18.15
N ILE A 271 -12.17 -5.98 -17.57
CA ILE A 271 -10.94 -5.25 -17.24
C ILE A 271 -10.12 -6.00 -16.18
N ILE A 272 -10.75 -6.53 -15.12
CA ILE A 272 -10.03 -7.33 -14.11
C ILE A 272 -9.38 -8.57 -14.75
N GLN A 273 -10.11 -9.27 -15.62
CA GLN A 273 -9.57 -10.42 -16.36
C GLN A 273 -8.47 -10.00 -17.35
N LEU A 274 -8.58 -8.83 -17.98
CA LEU A 274 -7.56 -8.27 -18.85
C LEU A 274 -6.26 -8.02 -18.07
N VAL A 275 -6.32 -7.36 -16.92
CA VAL A 275 -5.14 -7.13 -16.05
C VAL A 275 -4.44 -8.45 -15.71
N ARG A 276 -5.20 -9.46 -15.30
CA ARG A 276 -4.65 -10.80 -15.01
C ARG A 276 -3.93 -11.41 -16.21
N ARG A 277 -4.46 -11.23 -17.42
CA ARG A 277 -3.81 -11.71 -18.65
C ARG A 277 -2.56 -10.91 -18.98
N MET A 278 -2.61 -9.58 -18.85
CA MET A 278 -1.48 -8.68 -19.09
C MET A 278 -0.28 -9.03 -18.20
N GLU A 279 -0.50 -9.31 -16.91
CA GLU A 279 0.57 -9.74 -15.99
C GLU A 279 1.21 -11.07 -16.42
N ARG A 280 0.43 -11.99 -16.98
CA ARG A 280 0.93 -13.29 -17.45
C ARG A 280 1.66 -13.19 -18.79
N SER A 281 1.18 -12.36 -19.70
CA SER A 281 1.73 -12.24 -21.06
C SER A 281 3.00 -11.39 -21.12
N ALA A 282 3.21 -10.51 -20.15
CA ALA A 282 4.37 -9.62 -20.10
C ALA A 282 5.14 -9.81 -18.77
N PRO A 283 5.80 -10.97 -18.56
CA PRO A 283 6.63 -11.17 -17.39
C PRO A 283 7.78 -10.18 -17.43
N VAL A 284 7.78 -9.24 -16.49
CA VAL A 284 8.91 -8.37 -16.21
C VAL A 284 9.90 -9.19 -15.36
N GLY A 285 11.20 -8.96 -15.52
CA GLY A 285 12.26 -9.75 -14.90
C GLY A 285 12.12 -9.98 -13.38
N PRO A 286 13.01 -10.78 -12.77
CA PRO A 286 12.92 -11.09 -11.35
C PRO A 286 12.81 -9.80 -10.53
N GLY A 287 11.80 -9.73 -9.67
CA GLY A 287 11.57 -8.56 -8.83
C GLY A 287 10.38 -7.66 -9.22
N ALA A 288 9.65 -7.98 -10.27
CA ALA A 288 8.37 -7.32 -10.55
C ALA A 288 7.35 -7.52 -9.42
N VAL A 289 6.58 -6.48 -9.12
CA VAL A 289 5.50 -6.53 -8.11
C VAL A 289 4.17 -6.58 -8.84
N THR A 290 3.31 -7.52 -8.48
CA THR A 290 1.95 -7.60 -9.03
C THR A 290 1.13 -6.42 -8.56
N GLU A 291 0.29 -5.89 -9.47
CA GLU A 291 -0.66 -4.82 -9.17
C GLU A 291 -2.10 -5.31 -9.34
N PHE A 292 -2.27 -6.56 -9.79
CA PHE A 292 -3.57 -7.20 -9.90
C PHE A 292 -4.32 -7.19 -8.58
N ASP A 293 -3.65 -7.36 -7.44
CA ASP A 293 -4.32 -7.43 -6.14
C ASP A 293 -5.11 -6.15 -5.83
N ASP A 294 -4.44 -5.01 -5.87
CA ASP A 294 -5.06 -3.70 -5.65
C ASP A 294 -6.13 -3.35 -6.69
N LEU A 295 -5.85 -3.66 -7.96
CA LEU A 295 -6.79 -3.40 -9.06
C LEU A 295 -8.04 -4.28 -8.91
N PHE A 296 -7.87 -5.55 -8.58
CA PHE A 296 -8.96 -6.47 -8.28
C PHE A 296 -9.81 -5.94 -7.12
N GLU A 297 -9.18 -5.56 -6.00
CA GLU A 297 -9.89 -5.02 -4.85
C GLU A 297 -10.69 -3.77 -5.21
N MET A 298 -10.10 -2.84 -5.96
CA MET A 298 -10.77 -1.61 -6.37
C MET A 298 -12.01 -1.91 -7.22
N GLY A 299 -11.87 -2.74 -8.24
CA GLY A 299 -13.00 -3.12 -9.09
C GLY A 299 -14.06 -3.89 -8.32
N TYR A 300 -13.64 -4.87 -7.50
CA TYR A 300 -14.52 -5.68 -6.67
C TYR A 300 -15.31 -4.83 -5.68
N ARG A 301 -14.66 -3.91 -4.96
CA ARG A 301 -15.31 -3.00 -4.01
C ARG A 301 -16.37 -2.15 -4.71
N ASN A 302 -16.07 -1.58 -5.88
CA ASN A 302 -17.03 -0.77 -6.62
C ASN A 302 -18.21 -1.58 -7.18
N MET A 303 -17.98 -2.84 -7.56
CA MET A 303 -19.06 -3.78 -7.93
C MET A 303 -19.97 -4.11 -6.74
N VAL A 304 -19.40 -4.42 -5.57
CA VAL A 304 -20.19 -4.65 -4.34
C VAL A 304 -20.99 -3.39 -3.95
N LYS A 305 -20.37 -2.21 -3.97
CA LYS A 305 -21.06 -0.93 -3.71
C LYS A 305 -22.28 -0.73 -4.63
N MET A 306 -22.15 -1.11 -5.92
CA MET A 306 -23.24 -1.02 -6.88
C MET A 306 -24.40 -1.98 -6.55
N ILE A 307 -24.09 -3.19 -6.08
CA ILE A 307 -25.10 -4.17 -5.63
C ILE A 307 -25.82 -3.69 -4.36
N ILE A 308 -25.07 -3.20 -3.36
CA ILE A 308 -25.66 -2.67 -2.12
C ILE A 308 -26.60 -1.50 -2.44
N ARG A 309 -26.17 -0.56 -3.31
CA ARG A 309 -26.99 0.59 -3.72
C ARG A 309 -28.30 0.21 -4.42
N ALA A 310 -28.36 -0.95 -5.08
CA ALA A 310 -29.59 -1.43 -5.72
C ALA A 310 -30.69 -1.78 -4.69
N LYS A 311 -30.34 -2.01 -3.42
CA LYS A 311 -31.28 -2.19 -2.31
C LYS A 311 -32.12 -0.93 -2.08
N ASP A 312 -31.46 0.22 -1.91
CA ASP A 312 -32.10 1.51 -1.59
C ASP A 312 -33.13 1.95 -2.65
N MET A 313 -32.94 1.54 -3.91
CA MET A 313 -33.87 1.85 -5.00
C MET A 313 -35.20 1.11 -4.88
N ASN A 314 -35.20 -0.12 -4.36
CA ASN A 314 -36.44 -0.88 -4.15
C ASN A 314 -37.30 -0.26 -3.04
N GLU A 315 -36.69 0.41 -2.04
CA GLU A 315 -37.39 1.14 -0.99
C GLU A 315 -38.10 2.39 -1.52
N THR A 316 -37.56 3.03 -2.57
CA THR A 316 -38.13 4.27 -3.11
C THR A 316 -39.29 4.01 -4.09
N GLN A 317 -39.44 2.79 -4.63
CA GLN A 317 -40.44 2.45 -5.65
C GLN A 317 -41.67 1.68 -5.13
N ASP A 318 -41.60 1.03 -3.97
CA ASP A 318 -42.74 0.29 -3.39
C ASP A 318 -42.86 0.56 -1.87
N LEU A 319 -43.69 1.55 -1.50
CA LEU A 319 -44.20 1.73 -0.12
C LEU A 319 -45.17 0.61 0.32
N ALA A 320 -45.11 -0.56 -0.31
CA ALA A 320 -46.03 -1.66 -0.11
C ALA A 320 -45.30 -2.91 0.41
N LEU A 321 -45.34 -3.10 1.74
CA LEU A 321 -45.34 -4.41 2.42
C LEU A 321 -44.43 -5.50 1.81
N ARG A 322 -43.18 -5.19 1.49
CA ARG A 322 -42.18 -6.24 1.21
C ARG A 322 -41.55 -6.64 2.54
N ASP A 323 -41.48 -7.94 2.77
CA ASP A 323 -40.79 -8.53 3.92
C ASP A 323 -39.29 -8.20 3.80
N ASP A 324 -38.77 -7.35 4.69
CA ASP A 324 -37.37 -6.90 4.71
C ASP A 324 -36.39 -8.09 4.66
N SER A 325 -36.77 -9.22 5.27
CA SER A 325 -35.99 -10.46 5.26
C SER A 325 -35.78 -11.06 3.87
N ASN A 326 -36.72 -10.86 2.93
CA ASN A 326 -36.60 -11.33 1.56
C ASN A 326 -35.65 -10.45 0.74
N GLN A 327 -35.61 -9.15 1.01
CA GLN A 327 -34.69 -8.23 0.32
C GLN A 327 -33.23 -8.48 0.72
N GLU A 328 -32.97 -8.65 2.03
CA GLU A 328 -31.63 -9.01 2.54
C GLU A 328 -31.16 -10.35 1.97
N SER A 329 -32.06 -11.34 1.90
CA SER A 329 -31.76 -12.64 1.30
C SER A 329 -31.41 -12.53 -0.19
N GLN A 330 -32.11 -11.68 -0.95
CA GLN A 330 -31.81 -11.43 -2.37
C GLN A 330 -30.48 -10.70 -2.56
N LEU A 331 -30.17 -9.74 -1.70
CA LEU A 331 -28.89 -9.03 -1.68
C LEU A 331 -27.74 -10.02 -1.44
N VAL A 332 -27.83 -10.82 -0.38
CA VAL A 332 -26.83 -11.84 -0.03
C VAL A 332 -26.66 -12.83 -1.18
N SER A 333 -27.75 -13.34 -1.76
CA SER A 333 -27.68 -14.29 -2.89
C SER A 333 -27.02 -13.68 -4.13
N CYS A 334 -27.30 -12.42 -4.46
CA CYS A 334 -26.65 -11.71 -5.56
C CYS A 334 -25.13 -11.55 -5.31
N LEU A 335 -24.76 -11.14 -4.09
CA LEU A 335 -23.36 -10.98 -3.67
C LEU A 335 -22.61 -12.31 -3.64
N GLU A 336 -23.24 -13.40 -3.21
CA GLU A 336 -22.67 -14.75 -3.23
C GLU A 336 -22.30 -15.16 -4.66
N ARG A 337 -23.23 -15.05 -5.62
CA ARG A 337 -22.98 -15.38 -7.03
C ARG A 337 -21.85 -14.53 -7.63
N MET A 338 -21.87 -13.23 -7.37
CA MET A 338 -20.83 -12.32 -7.84
C MET A 338 -19.47 -12.73 -7.24
N THR A 339 -19.43 -12.99 -5.94
CA THR A 339 -18.22 -13.36 -5.20
C THR A 339 -17.66 -14.69 -5.66
N GLU A 340 -18.50 -15.69 -5.89
CA GLU A 340 -18.08 -16.99 -6.42
C GLU A 340 -17.41 -16.85 -7.81
N SER A 341 -18.00 -16.07 -8.71
CA SER A 341 -17.41 -15.80 -10.03
C SER A 341 -16.08 -15.06 -9.92
N MET A 342 -16.01 -14.03 -9.09
CA MET A 342 -14.80 -13.24 -8.89
C MET A 342 -13.70 -14.01 -8.13
N LEU A 343 -14.07 -14.92 -7.22
CA LEU A 343 -13.15 -15.86 -6.57
C LEU A 343 -12.47 -16.76 -7.61
N GLY A 344 -13.17 -17.18 -8.66
CA GLY A 344 -12.54 -17.91 -9.77
C GLY A 344 -11.38 -17.14 -10.40
N VAL A 345 -11.54 -15.83 -10.60
CA VAL A 345 -10.48 -14.96 -11.15
C VAL A 345 -9.35 -14.77 -10.13
N TRP A 346 -9.70 -14.46 -8.87
CA TRP A 346 -8.76 -14.27 -7.75
C TRP A 346 -7.89 -15.49 -7.49
N LEU A 347 -8.50 -16.67 -7.31
CA LEU A 347 -7.77 -17.91 -7.02
C LEU A 347 -6.84 -18.30 -8.17
N SER A 348 -7.25 -17.99 -9.41
CA SER A 348 -6.42 -18.26 -10.56
C SER A 348 -5.19 -17.34 -10.65
N HIS A 349 -5.24 -16.14 -10.09
CA HIS A 349 -4.08 -15.27 -9.88
C HIS A 349 -3.26 -15.73 -8.66
N SER A 350 -3.91 -15.97 -7.52
CA SER A 350 -3.26 -16.41 -6.28
C SER A 350 -2.42 -17.68 -6.47
N ARG A 351 -2.83 -18.64 -7.31
CA ARG A 351 -2.04 -19.84 -7.61
C ARG A 351 -0.71 -19.55 -8.32
N THR A 352 -0.63 -18.46 -9.09
CA THR A 352 0.60 -18.07 -9.79
C THR A 352 1.52 -17.19 -8.94
N LEU A 353 0.99 -16.64 -7.83
CA LEU A 353 1.74 -15.79 -6.91
C LEU A 353 2.44 -16.62 -5.81
N ARG A 354 3.63 -16.17 -5.42
CA ARG A 354 4.30 -16.59 -4.20
C ARG A 354 4.05 -15.56 -3.10
N LEU A 355 3.52 -16.00 -1.96
CA LEU A 355 3.21 -15.11 -0.82
C LEU A 355 4.35 -15.00 0.20
N SER A 356 5.20 -16.03 0.28
CA SER A 356 6.37 -16.02 1.17
C SER A 356 7.52 -16.77 0.53
N VAL A 357 8.75 -16.36 0.86
CA VAL A 357 9.96 -17.07 0.45
C VAL A 357 9.96 -18.55 0.86
N LEU A 358 9.36 -18.91 2.00
CA LEU A 358 9.33 -20.30 2.48
C LEU A 358 8.48 -21.21 1.59
N GLU A 359 7.68 -20.65 0.67
CA GLU A 359 7.01 -21.45 -0.35
C GLU A 359 7.97 -22.04 -1.40
N ARG A 360 9.23 -21.58 -1.45
CA ARG A 360 10.32 -22.19 -2.23
C ARG A 360 10.76 -23.53 -1.69
N VAL A 361 10.46 -23.82 -0.42
CA VAL A 361 10.96 -24.98 0.33
C VAL A 361 9.77 -25.80 0.83
N LYS A 362 8.82 -26.06 -0.09
CA LYS A 362 7.61 -26.83 0.22
C LYS A 362 7.88 -28.33 0.21
N SER A 363 8.77 -28.82 -0.65
CA SER A 363 9.08 -30.25 -0.71
C SER A 363 9.79 -30.73 0.55
N ALA A 364 9.64 -32.01 0.88
CA ALA A 364 10.33 -32.60 2.03
C ALA A 364 11.85 -32.56 1.86
N ASP A 365 12.34 -32.80 0.63
CA ASP A 365 13.78 -32.86 0.34
C ASP A 365 14.44 -31.49 0.44
N GLU A 366 13.85 -30.44 -0.15
CA GLU A 366 14.37 -29.07 -0.02
C GLU A 366 14.36 -28.60 1.44
N TRP A 367 13.31 -28.97 2.19
CA TRP A 367 13.20 -28.64 3.61
C TRP A 367 14.29 -29.32 4.42
N ASN A 368 14.50 -30.62 4.21
CA ASN A 368 15.55 -31.36 4.90
C ASN A 368 16.94 -30.82 4.57
N ALA A 369 17.19 -30.42 3.32
CA ALA A 369 18.43 -29.77 2.93
C ALA A 369 18.64 -28.42 3.63
N LEU A 370 17.59 -27.59 3.73
CA LEU A 370 17.64 -26.33 4.47
C LEU A 370 17.92 -26.54 5.96
N VAL A 371 17.27 -27.53 6.57
CA VAL A 371 17.49 -27.91 7.98
C VAL A 371 18.94 -28.37 8.18
N ALA A 372 19.47 -29.22 7.29
CA ALA A 372 20.85 -29.68 7.38
C ALA A 372 21.87 -28.54 7.24
N PHE A 373 21.61 -27.57 6.36
CA PHE A 373 22.42 -26.35 6.24
C PHE A 373 22.44 -25.57 7.57
N ILE A 374 21.25 -25.31 8.15
CA ILE A 374 21.13 -24.57 9.42
C ILE A 374 21.84 -25.32 10.56
N GLN A 375 21.67 -26.64 10.65
CA GLN A 375 22.32 -27.43 11.70
C GLN A 375 23.85 -27.46 11.57
N THR A 376 24.37 -27.40 10.34
CA THR A 376 25.81 -27.49 10.08
C THR A 376 26.53 -26.16 10.30
N TYR A 377 25.91 -25.05 9.86
CA TYR A 377 26.55 -23.73 9.79
C TYR A 377 25.91 -22.68 10.70
N GLY A 378 24.72 -22.95 11.25
CA GLY A 378 23.93 -21.94 11.94
C GLY A 378 24.46 -21.52 13.30
N ALA A 379 25.22 -22.38 14.00
CA ALA A 379 25.70 -22.09 15.35
C ALA A 379 26.56 -20.82 15.42
N ASP A 380 27.50 -20.69 14.48
CA ASP A 380 28.45 -19.57 14.45
C ASP A 380 27.89 -18.38 13.65
N LEU A 381 26.98 -18.65 12.71
CA LEU A 381 26.48 -17.64 11.76
C LEU A 381 25.23 -16.91 12.25
N PHE A 382 24.20 -17.63 12.71
CA PHE A 382 22.89 -17.06 13.00
C PHE A 382 22.80 -16.52 14.43
N THR A 383 23.68 -15.58 14.75
CA THR A 383 23.67 -14.84 16.01
C THR A 383 22.60 -13.74 16.00
N GLN A 384 22.22 -13.24 17.18
CA GLN A 384 21.26 -12.14 17.29
C GLN A 384 21.76 -10.85 16.61
N GLN A 385 23.07 -10.57 16.68
CA GLN A 385 23.68 -9.43 16.01
C GLN A 385 23.63 -9.59 14.49
N PHE A 386 23.95 -10.79 13.98
CA PHE A 386 23.89 -11.08 12.55
C PHE A 386 22.46 -10.95 12.00
N LEU A 387 21.47 -11.49 12.72
CA LEU A 387 20.05 -11.43 12.35
C LEU A 387 19.37 -10.09 12.73
N GLY A 388 20.15 -9.07 13.12
CA GLY A 388 19.65 -7.71 13.29
C GLY A 388 19.06 -7.16 11.98
N LEU A 389 17.88 -6.54 12.06
CA LEU A 389 17.11 -6.15 10.87
C LEU A 389 17.88 -5.30 9.86
N ALA A 390 18.67 -4.33 10.33
CA ALA A 390 19.47 -3.45 9.48
C ALA A 390 20.58 -4.23 8.75
N ASN A 391 21.28 -5.13 9.47
CA ASN A 391 22.33 -5.96 8.89
C ASN A 391 21.77 -6.89 7.80
N VAL A 392 20.69 -7.60 8.10
CA VAL A 392 20.08 -8.52 7.13
C VAL A 392 19.56 -7.79 5.90
N ARG A 393 18.94 -6.61 6.06
CA ARG A 393 18.52 -5.77 4.92
C ARG A 393 19.71 -5.32 4.07
N GLY A 394 20.82 -4.92 4.70
CA GLY A 394 22.06 -4.57 4.02
C GLY A 394 22.63 -5.73 3.20
N ILE A 395 22.71 -6.93 3.78
CA ILE A 395 23.18 -8.16 3.11
C ILE A 395 22.30 -8.49 1.91
N LEU A 396 20.98 -8.50 2.08
CA LEU A 396 20.04 -8.81 1.00
C LEU A 396 20.09 -7.77 -0.13
N TYR A 397 20.28 -6.49 0.20
CA TYR A 397 20.38 -5.42 -0.78
C TYR A 397 21.63 -5.54 -1.65
N GLN A 398 22.81 -5.73 -1.03
CA GLN A 398 24.05 -5.92 -1.81
C GLN A 398 24.12 -7.28 -2.51
N GLY A 399 23.30 -8.23 -2.06
CA GLY A 399 23.27 -9.61 -2.53
C GLY A 399 24.16 -10.51 -1.67
N VAL A 400 23.61 -11.66 -1.28
CA VAL A 400 24.31 -12.64 -0.43
C VAL A 400 25.63 -13.11 -1.05
N GLY A 401 25.70 -13.23 -2.38
CA GLY A 401 26.93 -13.61 -3.07
C GLY A 401 28.05 -12.58 -2.89
N ASN A 402 27.75 -11.29 -3.08
CA ASN A 402 28.72 -10.22 -2.88
C ASN A 402 29.15 -10.12 -1.40
N TRP A 403 28.22 -10.35 -0.48
CA TRP A 403 28.54 -10.41 0.94
C TRP A 403 29.53 -11.54 1.26
N LEU A 404 29.29 -12.75 0.74
CA LEU A 404 30.21 -13.88 0.91
C LEU A 404 31.61 -13.57 0.35
N GLU A 405 31.69 -12.93 -0.82
CA GLU A 405 32.99 -12.52 -1.41
C GLU A 405 33.73 -11.52 -0.52
N GLN A 406 33.05 -10.51 0.01
CA GLN A 406 33.64 -9.55 0.94
C GLN A 406 34.16 -10.25 2.21
N MET A 407 33.40 -11.19 2.78
CA MET A 407 33.81 -11.91 3.99
C MET A 407 35.08 -12.75 3.75
N VAL A 408 35.19 -13.39 2.58
CA VAL A 408 36.40 -14.12 2.18
C VAL A 408 37.59 -13.17 2.00
N GLU A 409 37.37 -11.99 1.40
CA GLU A 409 38.43 -11.00 1.18
C GLU A 409 38.95 -10.35 2.48
N HIS A 410 38.08 -10.16 3.48
CA HIS A 410 38.45 -9.54 4.76
C HIS A 410 39.07 -10.54 5.76
N GLY A 411 39.08 -11.84 5.44
CA GLY A 411 39.79 -12.87 6.19
C GLY A 411 39.11 -13.30 7.49
N ASP A 412 37.78 -13.32 7.53
CA ASP A 412 37.01 -13.80 8.69
C ASP A 412 36.95 -15.34 8.73
N ASP A 413 38.13 -15.98 8.86
CA ASP A 413 38.31 -17.45 8.77
C ASP A 413 37.64 -18.23 9.92
N GLU A 414 37.00 -17.56 10.90
CA GLU A 414 36.37 -18.20 12.05
C GLU A 414 35.05 -18.89 11.70
N LEU A 415 34.37 -18.46 10.63
CA LEU A 415 33.10 -19.06 10.22
C LEU A 415 33.31 -20.38 9.48
N ARG A 416 32.77 -21.47 10.03
CA ARG A 416 32.79 -22.80 9.39
C ARG A 416 32.25 -22.78 7.95
N LEU A 417 31.24 -21.96 7.67
CA LEU A 417 30.68 -21.83 6.32
C LEU A 417 31.74 -21.38 5.30
N LEU A 418 32.63 -20.45 5.68
CA LEU A 418 33.66 -19.93 4.78
C LEU A 418 34.78 -20.97 4.55
N GLN A 419 35.11 -21.76 5.57
CA GLN A 419 36.07 -22.87 5.45
C GLN A 419 35.58 -23.99 4.51
N ASP A 420 34.29 -24.31 4.60
CA ASP A 420 33.64 -25.35 3.81
C ASP A 420 33.21 -24.86 2.41
N LEU A 421 33.28 -23.56 2.14
CA LEU A 421 32.87 -22.95 0.88
C LEU A 421 33.76 -23.43 -0.27
N ASP A 422 33.13 -23.80 -1.39
CA ASP A 422 33.78 -24.33 -2.60
C ASP A 422 34.50 -25.69 -2.41
N SER A 423 34.46 -26.28 -1.21
CA SER A 423 35.02 -27.60 -0.89
C SER A 423 33.95 -28.63 -0.53
N VAL A 424 33.07 -28.30 0.42
CA VAL A 424 31.97 -29.16 0.88
C VAL A 424 30.63 -28.67 0.33
N ILE A 425 30.42 -27.36 0.31
CA ILE A 425 29.21 -26.73 -0.22
C ILE A 425 29.56 -25.82 -1.39
N SER A 426 28.76 -25.88 -2.45
CA SER A 426 28.90 -24.97 -3.58
C SER A 426 28.51 -23.55 -3.17
N ARG A 427 29.17 -22.54 -3.74
CA ARG A 427 28.81 -21.13 -3.52
C ARG A 427 27.34 -20.85 -3.85
N ASP A 428 26.83 -21.41 -4.95
CA ASP A 428 25.45 -21.24 -5.37
C ASP A 428 24.46 -21.82 -4.35
N ASP A 429 24.76 -22.98 -3.76
CA ASP A 429 23.92 -23.57 -2.71
C ASP A 429 23.95 -22.77 -1.42
N ALA A 430 25.12 -22.30 -1.00
CA ALA A 430 25.26 -21.43 0.18
C ALA A 430 24.44 -20.14 -0.01
N ILE A 431 24.56 -19.48 -1.16
CA ILE A 431 23.78 -18.29 -1.52
C ILE A 431 22.29 -18.61 -1.48
N ARG A 432 21.87 -19.71 -2.09
CA ARG A 432 20.45 -20.11 -2.15
C ARG A 432 19.87 -20.33 -0.76
N HIS A 433 20.56 -21.05 0.11
CA HIS A 433 20.10 -21.32 1.48
C HIS A 433 20.05 -20.06 2.32
N LEU A 434 21.13 -19.27 2.33
CA LEU A 434 21.18 -18.01 3.09
C LEU A 434 20.12 -17.02 2.64
N THR A 435 19.93 -16.85 1.33
CA THR A 435 18.89 -15.97 0.79
C THR A 435 17.52 -16.35 1.35
N VAL A 436 17.15 -17.63 1.31
CA VAL A 436 15.85 -18.09 1.83
C VAL A 436 15.70 -17.84 3.33
N ILE A 437 16.76 -18.09 4.12
CA ILE A 437 16.72 -17.92 5.58
C ILE A 437 16.57 -16.44 5.94
N LEU A 438 17.42 -15.60 5.36
CA LEU A 438 17.44 -14.16 5.62
C LEU A 438 16.14 -13.49 5.17
N GLU A 439 15.64 -13.82 3.98
CA GLU A 439 14.32 -13.35 3.51
C GLU A 439 13.21 -13.82 4.46
N ALA A 440 13.23 -15.07 4.94
CA ALA A 440 12.18 -15.59 5.81
C ALA A 440 12.15 -14.89 7.18
N VAL A 441 13.32 -14.56 7.73
CA VAL A 441 13.46 -13.81 8.98
C VAL A 441 13.00 -12.37 8.79
N VAL A 442 13.39 -11.69 7.71
CA VAL A 442 12.95 -10.31 7.44
C VAL A 442 11.44 -10.23 7.19
N GLU A 443 10.89 -11.16 6.39
CA GLU A 443 9.44 -11.27 6.14
C GLU A 443 8.64 -11.45 7.45
N ASN A 444 9.23 -12.09 8.47
CA ASN A 444 8.54 -12.48 9.70
C ASN A 444 9.23 -11.94 10.96
N TYR A 445 9.80 -10.74 10.89
CA TYR A 445 10.64 -10.19 11.96
C TYR A 445 9.94 -10.09 13.32
N PRO A 446 8.64 -9.74 13.42
CA PRO A 446 7.93 -9.79 14.70
C PRO A 446 7.92 -11.18 15.34
N SER A 447 7.75 -12.24 14.54
CA SER A 447 7.82 -13.63 15.01
C SER A 447 9.24 -14.07 15.35
N TYR A 448 10.26 -13.51 14.69
CA TYR A 448 11.65 -13.72 15.07
C TYR A 448 11.97 -13.06 16.42
N ARG A 449 11.45 -11.84 16.67
CA ARG A 449 11.58 -11.18 17.98
C ARG A 449 10.87 -11.97 19.09
N ASP A 450 9.69 -12.51 18.81
CA ASP A 450 9.00 -13.43 19.70
C ASP A 450 9.91 -14.62 20.04
N TYR A 451 10.38 -15.33 19.02
CA TYR A 451 11.31 -16.45 19.19
C TYR A 451 12.53 -16.10 20.04
N ASN A 452 13.15 -14.94 19.83
CA ASN A 452 14.29 -14.48 20.64
C ASN A 452 13.95 -14.17 22.10
N SER A 453 12.69 -13.83 22.39
CA SER A 453 12.26 -13.40 23.72
C SER A 453 11.63 -14.53 24.55
N THR A 454 11.06 -15.54 23.91
CA THR A 454 10.22 -16.54 24.58
C THR A 454 10.86 -17.91 24.74
N THR A 455 11.97 -18.20 24.06
CA THR A 455 12.64 -19.51 24.13
C THR A 455 14.16 -19.38 24.27
N THR A 456 14.76 -20.21 25.11
CA THR A 456 16.23 -20.31 25.20
C THR A 456 16.87 -20.95 23.97
N GLN A 457 16.07 -21.53 23.07
CA GLN A 457 16.56 -22.11 21.83
C GLN A 457 17.03 -21.04 20.84
N SER A 458 16.63 -19.78 21.01
CA SER A 458 17.05 -18.67 20.15
C SER A 458 18.52 -18.32 20.29
N ASP A 459 19.14 -18.66 21.41
CA ASP A 459 20.58 -18.45 21.62
C ASP A 459 21.43 -19.37 20.75
N ARG A 460 20.79 -20.36 20.12
CA ARG A 460 21.41 -21.38 19.28
C ARG A 460 20.97 -21.21 17.83
N GLY A 461 21.84 -20.61 17.03
CA GLY A 461 21.59 -20.39 15.60
C GLY A 461 21.38 -21.70 14.80
N ASP A 462 21.94 -22.82 15.27
CA ASP A 462 21.72 -24.16 14.69
C ASP A 462 20.29 -24.71 14.89
N LEU A 463 19.51 -24.08 15.77
CA LEU A 463 18.09 -24.41 16.02
C LEU A 463 17.11 -23.47 15.31
N LEU A 464 17.59 -22.53 14.48
CA LEU A 464 16.73 -21.57 13.77
C LEU A 464 15.65 -22.24 12.90
N PHE A 465 15.89 -23.47 12.44
CA PHE A 465 14.89 -24.24 11.68
C PHE A 465 13.61 -24.52 12.47
N ASN A 466 13.65 -24.50 13.81
CA ASN A 466 12.46 -24.62 14.66
C ASN A 466 11.50 -23.46 14.40
N LEU A 467 12.00 -22.23 14.38
CA LEU A 467 11.22 -21.04 14.01
C LEU A 467 10.66 -21.18 12.60
N LEU A 468 11.50 -21.54 11.63
CA LEU A 468 11.08 -21.65 10.23
C LEU A 468 9.96 -22.68 10.04
N ASP A 469 9.90 -23.76 10.83
CA ASP A 469 8.83 -24.76 10.76
C ASP A 469 7.48 -24.18 11.25
N PHE A 470 7.50 -23.35 12.31
CA PHE A 470 6.31 -22.59 12.72
C PHE A 470 5.87 -21.58 11.65
N LEU A 471 6.82 -20.88 11.03
CA LEU A 471 6.53 -19.94 9.94
C LEU A 471 5.96 -20.66 8.70
N ARG A 472 6.38 -21.89 8.40
CA ARG A 472 5.76 -22.71 7.35
C ARG A 472 4.30 -23.03 7.64
N LEU A 473 3.96 -23.32 8.91
CA LEU A 473 2.57 -23.51 9.30
C LEU A 473 1.77 -22.21 9.13
N LEU A 474 2.32 -21.09 9.59
CA LEU A 474 1.72 -19.77 9.46
C LEU A 474 1.48 -19.41 7.99
N ASN A 475 2.47 -19.60 7.12
CA ASN A 475 2.35 -19.32 5.69
C ASN A 475 1.25 -20.13 5.00
N ASN A 476 1.06 -21.39 5.41
CA ASN A 476 -0.06 -22.19 4.89
C ASN A 476 -1.42 -21.63 5.35
N TYR A 477 -1.51 -21.15 6.59
CA TYR A 477 -2.69 -20.47 7.12
C TYR A 477 -2.95 -19.14 6.39
N GLU A 478 -1.93 -18.30 6.21
CA GLU A 478 -2.02 -17.03 5.47
C GLU A 478 -2.43 -17.24 4.01
N ARG A 479 -2.04 -18.35 3.38
CA ARG A 479 -2.53 -18.72 2.03
C ARG A 479 -4.05 -18.88 2.00
N VAL A 480 -4.63 -19.44 3.05
CA VAL A 480 -6.10 -19.59 3.16
C VAL A 480 -6.75 -18.23 3.43
N VAL A 481 -6.18 -17.42 4.34
CA VAL A 481 -6.62 -16.03 4.58
C VAL A 481 -6.64 -15.23 3.27
N TRP A 482 -5.55 -15.31 2.50
CA TRP A 482 -5.41 -14.65 1.20
C TRP A 482 -6.50 -15.08 0.20
N ASN A 483 -6.81 -16.38 0.14
CA ASN A 483 -7.87 -16.90 -0.73
C ASN A 483 -9.26 -16.40 -0.33
N LEU A 484 -9.47 -16.12 0.96
CA LEU A 484 -10.74 -15.61 1.50
C LEU A 484 -10.89 -14.09 1.38
N ARG A 485 -9.87 -13.38 0.88
CA ARG A 485 -9.84 -11.91 0.81
C ARG A 485 -11.09 -11.31 0.14
N PRO A 486 -11.59 -11.77 -1.03
CA PRO A 486 -12.84 -11.24 -1.60
C PRO A 486 -14.07 -11.40 -0.69
N VAL A 487 -14.15 -12.51 0.06
CA VAL A 487 -15.26 -12.77 0.99
C VAL A 487 -15.23 -11.80 2.17
N VAL A 488 -14.05 -11.52 2.71
CA VAL A 488 -13.85 -10.52 3.78
C VAL A 488 -14.20 -9.12 3.28
N LEU A 489 -13.77 -8.74 2.07
CA LEU A 489 -14.08 -7.45 1.45
C LEU A 489 -15.59 -7.20 1.30
N SER A 490 -16.36 -8.22 0.91
CA SER A 490 -17.83 -8.11 0.84
C SER A 490 -18.44 -7.83 2.21
N HIS A 491 -17.98 -8.52 3.25
CA HIS A 491 -18.44 -8.28 4.61
C HIS A 491 -18.10 -6.87 5.09
N GLU A 492 -16.85 -6.42 4.89
CA GLU A 492 -16.43 -5.06 5.24
C GLU A 492 -17.38 -4.02 4.64
N LEU A 493 -17.73 -4.16 3.36
CA LEU A 493 -18.63 -3.23 2.67
C LEU A 493 -20.07 -3.31 3.15
N LEU A 494 -20.59 -4.50 3.47
CA LEU A 494 -21.92 -4.66 4.04
C LEU A 494 -22.04 -3.93 5.38
N VAL A 495 -21.05 -4.11 6.26
CA VAL A 495 -21.05 -3.45 7.58
C VAL A 495 -20.89 -1.93 7.42
N ARG A 496 -19.97 -1.46 6.58
CA ARG A 496 -19.78 -0.02 6.32
C ARG A 496 -21.01 0.68 5.74
N GLN A 497 -21.86 -0.04 5.01
CA GLN A 497 -23.12 0.48 4.45
C GLN A 497 -24.34 0.16 5.32
N ASN A 498 -24.13 -0.18 6.60
CA ASN A 498 -25.18 -0.49 7.58
C ASN A 498 -26.11 -1.65 7.21
N CYS A 499 -25.68 -2.55 6.31
CA CYS A 499 -26.41 -3.77 5.94
C CYS A 499 -26.14 -4.89 6.97
N ASN A 500 -26.53 -4.65 8.22
CA ASN A 500 -26.16 -5.47 9.38
C ASN A 500 -26.68 -6.91 9.30
N GLU A 501 -27.91 -7.11 8.82
CA GLU A 501 -28.51 -8.44 8.70
C GLU A 501 -27.81 -9.28 7.63
N ALA A 502 -27.60 -8.73 6.43
CA ALA A 502 -26.79 -9.37 5.39
C ALA A 502 -25.36 -9.67 5.86
N ALA A 503 -24.71 -8.74 6.57
CA ALA A 503 -23.38 -8.97 7.13
C ALA A 503 -23.35 -10.15 8.12
N GLN A 504 -24.37 -10.28 8.97
CA GLN A 504 -24.51 -11.42 9.89
C GLN A 504 -24.74 -12.74 9.15
N MET A 505 -25.62 -12.76 8.15
CA MET A 505 -25.84 -13.94 7.30
C MET A 505 -24.54 -14.37 6.61
N TRP A 506 -23.82 -13.40 6.05
CA TRP A 506 -22.53 -13.62 5.38
C TRP A 506 -21.47 -14.21 6.33
N ARG A 507 -21.35 -13.67 7.56
CA ARG A 507 -20.43 -14.18 8.58
C ARG A 507 -20.77 -15.59 9.03
N ARG A 508 -22.06 -15.91 9.20
CA ARG A 508 -22.50 -17.28 9.56
C ARG A 508 -22.11 -18.27 8.46
N ALA A 509 -22.41 -17.94 7.20
CA ALA A 509 -22.06 -18.76 6.05
C ALA A 509 -20.54 -19.02 5.95
N LEU A 510 -19.71 -18.00 6.19
CA LEU A 510 -18.25 -18.19 6.21
C LEU A 510 -17.80 -19.09 7.37
N THR A 511 -18.34 -18.87 8.57
CA THR A 511 -18.00 -19.64 9.78
C THR A 511 -18.28 -21.13 9.58
N GLU A 512 -19.44 -21.46 9.00
CA GLU A 512 -19.82 -22.84 8.71
C GLU A 512 -18.82 -23.51 7.74
N ARG A 513 -18.37 -22.79 6.70
CA ARG A 513 -17.47 -23.31 5.66
C ARG A 513 -16.00 -23.44 6.11
N THR A 514 -15.53 -22.62 7.06
CA THR A 514 -14.09 -22.56 7.42
C THR A 514 -13.73 -23.18 8.76
N SER A 515 -14.73 -23.52 9.59
CA SER A 515 -14.52 -24.02 10.95
C SER A 515 -13.61 -25.26 11.04
N ASP A 516 -13.83 -26.26 10.18
CA ASP A 516 -13.04 -27.49 10.15
C ASP A 516 -11.57 -27.24 9.75
N GLU A 517 -11.35 -26.39 8.75
CA GLU A 517 -10.02 -26.01 8.28
C GLU A 517 -9.26 -25.24 9.37
N ALA A 518 -9.92 -24.30 10.07
CA ALA A 518 -9.32 -23.57 11.18
C ALA A 518 -8.89 -24.51 12.32
N ASN A 519 -9.75 -25.48 12.67
CA ASN A 519 -9.45 -26.49 13.68
C ASN A 519 -8.26 -27.38 13.28
N LEU A 520 -8.06 -27.66 11.99
CA LEU A 520 -6.91 -28.40 11.49
C LEU A 520 -5.59 -27.67 11.78
N TYR A 521 -5.53 -26.35 11.54
CA TYR A 521 -4.33 -25.54 11.81
C TYR A 521 -3.98 -25.50 13.29
N LEU A 522 -4.98 -25.35 14.18
CA LEU A 522 -4.76 -25.39 15.64
C LEU A 522 -4.22 -26.73 16.12
N ARG A 523 -4.68 -27.85 15.53
CA ARG A 523 -4.13 -29.18 15.82
C ARG A 523 -2.68 -29.33 15.34
N LYS A 524 -2.36 -28.81 14.14
CA LYS A 524 -0.98 -28.80 13.61
C LYS A 524 -0.05 -27.96 14.51
N LEU A 525 -0.51 -26.79 14.95
CA LEU A 525 0.22 -25.94 15.89
C LEU A 525 0.52 -26.69 17.19
N SER A 526 -0.48 -27.34 17.78
CA SER A 526 -0.31 -28.11 19.02
C SER A 526 0.76 -29.21 18.88
N ARG A 527 0.84 -29.87 17.71
CA ARG A 527 1.88 -30.87 17.43
C ARG A 527 3.27 -30.25 17.32
N LEU A 528 3.41 -29.09 16.66
CA LEU A 528 4.69 -28.38 16.56
C LEU A 528 5.17 -27.89 17.93
N GLN A 529 4.25 -27.33 18.74
CA GLN A 529 4.54 -26.89 20.09
C GLN A 529 5.03 -28.05 20.97
N ALA A 530 4.42 -29.23 20.86
CA ALA A 530 4.88 -30.43 21.55
C ALA A 530 6.22 -30.95 21.01
N LYS A 531 6.43 -30.94 19.69
CA LYS A 531 7.64 -31.44 19.03
C LYS A 531 8.89 -30.64 19.45
N TYR A 532 8.79 -29.32 19.49
CA TYR A 532 9.92 -28.44 19.80
C TYR A 532 9.93 -27.93 21.24
N ALA A 533 8.95 -28.32 22.06
CA ALA A 533 8.75 -27.83 23.43
C ALA A 533 8.79 -26.28 23.51
N MET A 534 8.16 -25.63 22.53
CA MET A 534 8.20 -24.18 22.33
C MET A 534 6.81 -23.64 22.06
N ARG A 535 6.54 -22.40 22.49
CA ARG A 535 5.33 -21.66 22.13
C ARG A 535 5.75 -20.33 21.52
N LEU A 536 5.14 -19.99 20.38
CA LEU A 536 5.27 -18.69 19.74
C LEU A 536 3.90 -18.01 19.77
N PRO A 537 3.64 -17.12 20.75
CA PRO A 537 2.44 -16.29 20.82
C PRO A 537 2.04 -15.67 19.48
N THR A 538 2.97 -15.09 18.71
CA THR A 538 2.63 -14.42 17.45
C THR A 538 1.97 -15.36 16.44
N VAL A 539 2.43 -16.62 16.37
CA VAL A 539 1.85 -17.65 15.50
C VAL A 539 0.57 -18.21 16.11
N ALA A 540 0.55 -18.45 17.42
CA ALA A 540 -0.59 -19.02 18.10
C ALA A 540 -1.83 -18.12 18.03
N ASP A 541 -1.64 -16.83 18.29
CA ASP A 541 -2.72 -15.84 18.29
C ASP A 541 -3.30 -15.67 16.89
N ARG A 542 -2.44 -15.58 15.88
CA ARG A 542 -2.88 -15.47 14.48
C ARG A 542 -3.71 -16.66 14.01
N LEU A 543 -3.33 -17.89 14.39
CA LEU A 543 -4.12 -19.08 14.08
C LEU A 543 -5.41 -19.16 14.92
N ALA A 544 -5.41 -18.63 16.13
CA ALA A 544 -6.59 -18.59 17.01
C ALA A 544 -7.70 -17.66 16.49
N GLU A 545 -7.38 -16.77 15.54
CA GLU A 545 -8.37 -15.93 14.83
C GLU A 545 -9.35 -16.73 13.97
N ARG A 546 -9.03 -17.97 13.60
CA ARG A 546 -9.89 -18.88 12.81
C ARG A 546 -10.44 -18.26 11.52
N PHE A 547 -9.67 -17.38 10.87
CA PHE A 547 -10.06 -16.60 9.69
C PHE A 547 -11.17 -15.54 9.91
N LEU A 548 -11.73 -15.43 11.12
CA LEU A 548 -12.90 -14.57 11.40
C LEU A 548 -12.55 -13.24 12.05
N ARG A 549 -11.36 -13.12 12.66
CA ARG A 549 -10.94 -11.89 13.34
C ARG A 549 -11.04 -10.64 12.46
N PRO A 550 -10.66 -10.65 11.17
CA PRO A 550 -10.83 -9.48 10.29
C PRO A 550 -12.28 -8.96 10.27
N MET A 551 -13.27 -9.87 10.21
CA MET A 551 -14.69 -9.47 10.20
C MET A 551 -15.16 -8.87 11.51
N VAL A 552 -14.59 -9.31 12.64
CA VAL A 552 -14.85 -8.70 13.94
C VAL A 552 -14.30 -7.27 13.96
N ILE A 553 -13.08 -7.07 13.46
CA ILE A 553 -12.44 -5.76 13.36
C ILE A 553 -13.24 -4.85 12.42
N ASP A 554 -13.67 -5.33 11.24
CA ASP A 554 -14.49 -4.56 10.29
C ASP A 554 -15.79 -4.07 10.93
N ARG A 555 -16.45 -4.94 11.72
CA ARG A 555 -17.65 -4.58 12.47
C ARG A 555 -17.36 -3.47 13.47
N MET A 556 -16.28 -3.57 14.23
CA MET A 556 -15.91 -2.56 15.21
C MET A 556 -15.56 -1.23 14.54
N ARG A 557 -14.83 -1.26 13.42
CA ARG A 557 -14.51 -0.07 12.62
C ARG A 557 -15.76 0.65 12.14
N ALA A 558 -16.76 -0.08 11.64
CA ALA A 558 -18.00 0.54 11.18
C ALA A 558 -18.81 1.21 12.31
N LEU A 559 -18.59 0.83 13.58
CA LEU A 559 -19.20 1.48 14.74
C LEU A 559 -18.51 2.78 15.14
N VAL A 560 -17.26 3.03 14.71
CA VAL A 560 -16.48 4.21 15.10
C VAL A 560 -17.15 5.51 14.65
N GLU A 561 -17.51 5.62 13.36
CA GLU A 561 -18.12 6.84 12.83
C GLU A 561 -19.47 7.15 13.48
N PRO A 562 -20.41 6.19 13.62
CA PRO A 562 -21.64 6.40 14.36
C PRO A 562 -21.45 6.76 15.83
N ALA A 563 -20.46 6.16 16.50
CA ALA A 563 -20.15 6.44 17.89
C ALA A 563 -19.57 7.86 18.07
N MET A 564 -18.68 8.29 17.19
CA MET A 564 -18.08 9.64 17.21
C MET A 564 -19.11 10.73 16.93
N ASN A 565 -20.02 10.49 15.99
CA ASN A 565 -21.03 11.47 15.57
C ASN A 565 -22.34 11.37 16.37
N ASN A 566 -22.45 10.42 17.29
CA ASN A 566 -23.65 10.11 18.08
C ASN A 566 -24.91 9.91 17.21
N THR A 567 -24.75 9.28 16.04
CA THR A 567 -25.84 9.05 15.07
C THR A 567 -26.63 7.78 15.36
N ALA A 568 -26.03 6.83 16.09
CA ALA A 568 -26.67 5.60 16.56
C ALA A 568 -26.49 5.49 18.07
N LYS A 569 -27.61 5.42 18.81
CA LYS A 569 -27.65 5.52 20.28
C LYS A 569 -26.76 4.50 20.99
N ASP A 570 -26.70 3.29 20.46
CA ASP A 570 -26.04 2.16 21.12
C ASP A 570 -24.66 1.85 20.51
N ALA A 571 -24.20 2.62 19.50
CA ALA A 571 -22.98 2.29 18.77
C ALA A 571 -21.71 2.35 19.64
N PHE A 572 -21.63 3.35 20.53
CA PHE A 572 -20.51 3.46 21.47
C PHE A 572 -20.53 2.34 22.50
N GLU A 573 -21.71 2.00 23.04
CA GLU A 573 -21.88 0.90 24.01
C GLU A 573 -21.49 -0.45 23.40
N ILE A 574 -21.93 -0.74 22.17
CA ILE A 574 -21.55 -1.97 21.46
C ILE A 574 -20.03 -1.99 21.20
N LEU A 575 -19.43 -0.86 20.82
CA LEU A 575 -17.99 -0.77 20.61
C LEU A 575 -17.22 -1.01 21.92
N GLU A 576 -17.69 -0.47 23.05
CA GLU A 576 -17.14 -0.70 24.39
C GLU A 576 -17.22 -2.18 24.78
N GLU A 577 -18.35 -2.84 24.55
CA GLU A 577 -18.52 -4.27 24.81
C GLU A 577 -17.57 -5.14 23.96
N GLU A 578 -17.51 -4.89 22.65
CA GLU A 578 -16.66 -5.66 21.71
C GLU A 578 -15.17 -5.44 22.00
N THR A 579 -14.75 -4.20 22.31
CA THR A 579 -13.37 -3.92 22.74
C THR A 579 -13.05 -4.60 24.07
N ALA A 580 -13.97 -4.60 25.04
CA ALA A 580 -13.80 -5.31 26.31
C ALA A 580 -13.64 -6.83 26.12
N LEU A 581 -14.31 -7.43 25.14
CA LEU A 581 -14.11 -8.84 24.78
C LEU A 581 -12.72 -9.10 24.21
N LEU A 582 -12.22 -8.24 23.32
CA LEU A 582 -10.86 -8.38 22.77
C LEU A 582 -9.77 -8.16 23.81
N MET A 583 -9.99 -7.28 24.80
CA MET A 583 -9.03 -7.04 25.87
C MET A 583 -8.87 -8.20 26.85
N ARG A 584 -9.83 -9.14 26.91
CA ARG A 584 -9.73 -10.33 27.79
C ARG A 584 -8.62 -11.30 27.37
N GLU A 585 -8.32 -11.34 26.07
CA GLU A 585 -7.29 -12.21 25.49
C GLU A 585 -6.26 -11.33 24.75
N PRO A 586 -5.33 -10.68 25.46
CA PRO A 586 -4.32 -9.85 24.84
C PRO A 586 -3.45 -10.72 23.91
N SER A 587 -3.34 -10.30 22.66
CA SER A 587 -2.56 -10.97 21.61
C SER A 587 -1.19 -10.34 21.42
N GLY A 588 -0.20 -11.15 21.06
CA GLY A 588 1.16 -10.76 20.73
C GLY A 588 2.11 -10.79 21.93
N VAL A 589 3.32 -10.32 21.68
CA VAL A 589 4.44 -10.33 22.64
C VAL A 589 4.57 -9.05 23.46
N GLY A 590 3.66 -8.08 23.29
CA GLY A 590 3.63 -6.82 24.04
C GLY A 590 4.61 -5.75 23.57
N PHE A 591 5.32 -5.95 22.45
CA PHE A 591 6.20 -4.93 21.86
C PHE A 591 5.47 -3.95 20.94
N GLU A 592 4.34 -4.37 20.36
CA GLU A 592 3.55 -3.59 19.41
C GLU A 592 2.09 -3.59 19.84
N PRO A 593 1.35 -2.50 19.56
CA PRO A 593 -0.09 -2.46 19.83
C PRO A 593 -0.83 -3.53 19.00
N PRO A 594 -1.89 -4.15 19.53
CA PRO A 594 -2.69 -5.11 18.77
C PRO A 594 -3.22 -4.52 17.46
N THR A 595 -3.28 -5.33 16.41
CA THR A 595 -3.72 -4.92 15.07
C THR A 595 -5.14 -4.34 15.06
N TRP A 596 -6.03 -4.85 15.89
CA TRP A 596 -7.39 -4.33 16.03
C TRP A 596 -7.40 -2.91 16.61
N LEU A 597 -6.47 -2.58 17.51
CA LEU A 597 -6.38 -1.26 18.13
C LEU A 597 -5.86 -0.23 17.12
N LEU A 598 -4.81 -0.59 16.36
CA LEU A 598 -4.31 0.21 15.24
C LEU A 598 -5.42 0.47 14.21
N ALA A 599 -6.19 -0.57 13.86
CA ALA A 599 -7.28 -0.44 12.90
C ALA A 599 -8.41 0.49 13.38
N LEU A 600 -8.69 0.52 14.70
CA LEU A 600 -9.62 1.49 15.28
C LEU A 600 -9.04 2.90 15.29
N GLU A 601 -7.75 3.06 15.63
CA GLU A 601 -7.08 4.35 15.60
C GLU A 601 -7.08 4.94 14.19
N GLU A 602 -6.71 4.14 13.18
CA GLU A 602 -6.80 4.52 11.76
C GLU A 602 -8.21 4.96 11.37
N GLU A 603 -9.23 4.25 11.85
CA GLU A 603 -10.62 4.59 11.57
C GLU A 603 -11.04 5.90 12.24
N VAL A 604 -10.63 6.15 13.49
CA VAL A 604 -10.85 7.43 14.17
C VAL A 604 -10.18 8.57 13.42
N GLN A 605 -8.93 8.37 12.96
CA GLN A 605 -8.23 9.38 12.17
C GLN A 605 -8.93 9.63 10.83
N ARG A 606 -9.38 8.57 10.13
CA ARG A 606 -10.17 8.69 8.90
C ARG A 606 -11.42 9.55 9.13
N VAL A 607 -12.19 9.30 10.19
CA VAL A 607 -13.42 10.06 10.49
C VAL A 607 -13.10 11.52 10.81
N ARG A 608 -12.03 11.80 11.58
CA ARG A 608 -11.57 13.17 11.85
C ARG A 608 -11.13 13.90 10.60
N LEU A 609 -10.40 13.22 9.72
CA LEU A 609 -9.94 13.78 8.45
C LEU A 609 -11.12 14.03 7.50
N ALA A 610 -12.05 13.08 7.38
CA ALA A 610 -13.24 13.20 6.55
C ALA A 610 -14.14 14.40 6.95
N ALA A 611 -14.18 14.75 8.24
CA ALA A 611 -14.88 15.93 8.71
C ALA A 611 -14.29 17.25 8.17
N ASN A 612 -12.99 17.27 7.86
CA ASN A 612 -12.24 18.46 7.44
C ASN A 612 -11.79 18.42 5.98
N HIS A 613 -11.80 17.26 5.34
CA HIS A 613 -11.25 17.03 4.01
C HIS A 613 -12.12 16.05 3.22
N VAL A 614 -12.43 16.39 1.98
CA VAL A 614 -13.14 15.49 1.06
C VAL A 614 -12.09 14.74 0.25
N GLU A 615 -12.12 13.41 0.32
CA GLU A 615 -11.19 12.58 -0.46
C GLU A 615 -11.41 12.77 -1.97
N GLU A 616 -10.33 12.69 -2.74
CA GLU A 616 -10.35 12.79 -4.20
C GLU A 616 -11.33 11.82 -4.85
N VAL A 617 -11.31 10.56 -4.40
CA VAL A 617 -12.22 9.52 -4.87
C VAL A 617 -13.67 9.94 -4.62
N GLU A 618 -13.96 10.50 -3.46
CA GLU A 618 -15.31 10.95 -3.11
C GLU A 618 -15.77 12.13 -3.97
N ILE A 619 -14.91 13.11 -4.25
CA ILE A 619 -15.22 14.22 -5.17
C ILE A 619 -15.57 13.67 -6.55
N MET A 620 -14.74 12.79 -7.09
CA MET A 620 -14.94 12.20 -8.41
C MET A 620 -16.19 11.32 -8.45
N GLU A 621 -16.44 10.54 -7.39
CA GLU A 621 -17.66 9.75 -7.23
C GLU A 621 -18.91 10.66 -7.19
N ARG A 622 -18.88 11.78 -6.47
CA ARG A 622 -20.01 12.74 -6.40
C ARG A 622 -20.31 13.37 -7.77
N LEU A 623 -19.28 13.63 -8.57
CA LEU A 623 -19.43 14.20 -9.91
C LEU A 623 -20.05 13.18 -10.90
N LEU A 624 -19.72 11.89 -10.79
CA LEU A 624 -20.33 10.85 -11.61
C LEU A 624 -21.49 10.15 -10.90
N ARG A 625 -22.71 10.64 -11.11
CA ARG A 625 -23.93 10.04 -10.53
C ARG A 625 -24.09 8.56 -10.95
N PRO A 626 -24.16 7.60 -10.03
CA PRO A 626 -24.29 6.20 -10.43
C PRO A 626 -25.61 5.95 -11.19
N LYS A 627 -25.57 5.06 -12.19
CA LYS A 627 -26.76 4.55 -12.87
C LYS A 627 -27.62 3.80 -11.86
N SER A 628 -28.92 3.96 -11.94
CA SER A 628 -29.85 3.22 -11.09
C SER A 628 -30.16 1.88 -11.76
N LEU A 629 -29.84 0.78 -11.08
CA LEU A 629 -30.13 -0.59 -11.53
C LEU A 629 -30.84 -1.34 -10.41
N SER A 630 -31.79 -2.19 -10.77
CA SER A 630 -32.45 -3.13 -9.88
C SER A 630 -31.55 -4.35 -9.60
N ILE A 631 -31.82 -5.05 -8.49
CA ILE A 631 -31.13 -6.31 -8.15
C ILE A 631 -31.29 -7.34 -9.29
N ALA A 632 -32.45 -7.38 -9.95
CA ALA A 632 -32.71 -8.31 -11.06
C ALA A 632 -31.84 -8.02 -12.30
N GLU A 633 -31.65 -6.74 -12.65
CA GLU A 633 -30.76 -6.35 -13.75
C GLU A 633 -29.30 -6.70 -13.45
N LEU A 634 -28.86 -6.48 -12.21
CA LEU A 634 -27.51 -6.87 -11.77
C LEU A 634 -27.33 -8.39 -11.78
N GLN A 635 -28.32 -9.15 -11.29
CA GLN A 635 -28.33 -10.61 -11.35
C GLN A 635 -28.25 -11.10 -12.80
N ALA A 636 -28.99 -10.50 -13.74
CA ALA A 636 -28.91 -10.87 -15.15
C ALA A 636 -27.51 -10.66 -15.75
N GLN A 637 -26.83 -9.55 -15.40
CA GLN A 637 -25.43 -9.35 -15.79
C GLN A 637 -24.52 -10.40 -15.17
N ILE A 638 -24.66 -10.68 -13.87
CA ILE A 638 -23.82 -11.66 -13.15
C ILE A 638 -24.05 -13.08 -13.66
N ASP A 639 -25.28 -13.46 -13.97
CA ASP A 639 -25.61 -14.80 -14.46
C ASP A 639 -24.97 -15.04 -15.85
N SER A 640 -24.81 -14.00 -16.67
CA SER A 640 -24.09 -14.08 -17.95
C SER A 640 -22.63 -14.50 -17.80
N TRP A 641 -22.02 -14.27 -16.63
CA TRP A 641 -20.61 -14.57 -16.36
C TRP A 641 -20.31 -16.06 -16.21
N THR A 642 -21.34 -16.87 -15.97
CA THR A 642 -21.24 -18.32 -15.73
C THR A 642 -21.37 -19.14 -17.01
N GLN A 643 -21.78 -18.51 -18.12
CA GLN A 643 -21.67 -19.15 -19.42
C GLN A 643 -20.18 -19.22 -19.79
N PRO A 644 -19.63 -20.40 -20.13
CA PRO A 644 -18.28 -20.48 -20.66
C PRO A 644 -18.24 -19.58 -21.90
N GLU A 645 -17.39 -18.55 -21.87
CA GLU A 645 -17.17 -17.67 -23.01
C GLU A 645 -16.83 -18.55 -24.22
N SER A 646 -17.76 -18.62 -25.17
CA SER A 646 -17.47 -19.11 -26.51
C SER A 646 -16.71 -18.01 -27.25
N LEU A 647 -15.43 -17.85 -26.94
CA LEU A 647 -14.46 -17.10 -27.75
C LEU A 647 -13.10 -17.79 -27.72
#